data_AF-A0A318JZD0-F1
#
_entry.id   AF-A0A318JZD0-F1
#
_cell.length_a   1.000
_cell.length_b   1.000
_cell.length_c   1.000
_cell.angle_alpha   90.00
_cell.angle_beta   90.00
_cell.angle_gamma   90.00
#
_symmetry.space_group_name_H-M   'P 1'
#
loop_
_entity.id
_entity.type
_entity.pdbx_description
1 polymer ?
#
loop_
_entity_poly.entity_id
_entity_poly.type
_entity_poly.pdbx_seq_one_letter_code
_entity_poly.pdbx_strand_id
1 'polypeptide(L)'
;MKTQTLPGIEEIPLLLMRPLPDKAESLAGYLLRLADVNYLHHVHDLLSYLQQKRSSIYQASMTPQFGVYSLSRLSKQLGIEVDALQALARPLSAPIGRYRTFSWQGYEWPLHLIRNRYRVWCPLCLGEQALQRASWDLRLTTVCPKHKILLVDCCPCCMKRVPWRFSQLHHCVCGFPLDKAPAIAVGTPDQLVDIELLTCTELQRFITLSILFSCSSATTLDAKYLEKITLADLHRAQNYIFLTDINEQCNFRRALVGILYRRFRHQFELGPRYTASPLLNGLKIAPSFDDELKMIGNDWLSRQNPHSSIATIDNKTTSEDLTFSSVATTLNASPHVVSTLVKRGVLKYSLSSRGSSGKSGITRHSLARLQSALSRITPYKEGWKRIKLDHFGIDFSSRLNLLGLALAGRVKVGSYDIRVGLPSLELYLVETPSKECSYLNAAEAATILDIYQGAIYHVARSGLLSHEIYMTRQLRFTIEDIHEFHQQYVFAREIARQLGCNATNIADKIISAGIKPIHGPGVDDGLVYLFRRSDVATLDLAKICSQIPYESRAGRGHKRTSNLANTDLLTKPQVCKLLSIRPHQLDKVSSAGLLVPYQSREPAICITYRAADVEAYRQDYIQNTNLVSIYEAHQMASEKGYRLQFDILGPGLVAAISTGYEMRYHRNELEGAFKILESTLNVRQLALTTGLSPATIRNEAREGCLTSLVVFSGNGMRRYLFSKQAVEVLISKKNQSRKKEIGDDFIS
;
A
#
# COMPACT_ATOMS: atom_id res chain seq x y z
N MET A 1 45.69 -31.02 -48.82
CA MET A 1 45.95 -30.43 -47.49
C MET A 1 44.64 -29.89 -46.94
N LYS A 2 44.07 -30.55 -45.93
CA LYS A 2 42.87 -30.09 -45.22
C LYS A 2 43.27 -28.94 -44.30
N THR A 3 42.72 -27.76 -44.51
CA THR A 3 42.83 -26.65 -43.56
C THR A 3 42.00 -26.97 -42.32
N GLN A 4 42.69 -27.14 -41.20
CA GLN A 4 42.09 -27.26 -39.87
C GLN A 4 41.45 -25.92 -39.50
N THR A 5 40.12 -25.86 -39.47
CA THR A 5 39.38 -24.79 -38.80
C THR A 5 39.38 -25.07 -37.29
N LEU A 6 40.03 -24.19 -36.53
CA LEU A 6 40.00 -24.17 -35.06
C LEU A 6 38.56 -24.10 -34.54
N PRO A 7 38.23 -24.76 -33.40
CA PRO A 7 36.90 -24.68 -32.81
C PRO A 7 36.75 -23.40 -31.97
N GLY A 8 35.66 -22.65 -32.20
CA GLY A 8 35.00 -21.92 -31.11
C GLY A 8 35.21 -20.40 -30.99
N ILE A 9 35.50 -19.67 -32.07
CA ILE A 9 35.15 -18.23 -32.10
C ILE A 9 33.77 -18.16 -32.74
N GLU A 10 32.71 -18.02 -31.93
CA GLU A 10 31.42 -17.57 -32.47
C GLU A 10 31.66 -16.19 -33.10
N GLU A 11 31.83 -16.15 -34.42
CA GLU A 11 31.87 -14.89 -35.16
C GLU A 11 30.56 -14.16 -34.90
N ILE A 12 30.64 -13.10 -34.11
CA ILE A 12 29.50 -12.21 -33.85
C ILE A 12 29.11 -11.66 -35.22
N PRO A 13 27.85 -11.77 -35.64
CA PRO A 13 27.44 -11.18 -36.90
C PRO A 13 27.84 -9.68 -36.87
N LEU A 14 28.17 -9.11 -38.03
CA LEU A 14 28.65 -7.73 -38.12
C LEU A 14 27.49 -6.78 -38.45
N LEU A 15 27.43 -5.64 -37.75
CA LEU A 15 26.55 -4.55 -38.17
C LEU A 15 27.04 -4.03 -39.53
N LEU A 16 26.16 -4.03 -40.52
CA LEU A 16 26.47 -3.62 -41.89
C LEU A 16 26.73 -2.11 -41.95
N MET A 17 25.85 -1.34 -41.30
CA MET A 17 25.91 0.11 -41.26
C MET A 17 26.31 0.58 -39.85
N ARG A 18 27.33 1.44 -39.77
CA ARG A 18 27.96 1.86 -38.50
C ARG A 18 28.10 3.39 -38.44
N PRO A 19 26.99 4.15 -38.52
CA PRO A 19 27.08 5.59 -38.45
C PRO A 19 27.64 6.02 -37.10
N LEU A 20 28.44 7.09 -37.09
CA LEU A 20 28.91 7.69 -35.84
C LEU A 20 27.72 8.32 -35.08
N PRO A 21 27.75 8.31 -33.74
CA PRO A 21 26.79 9.07 -32.93
C PRO A 21 26.85 10.57 -33.23
N ASP A 22 25.69 11.21 -33.33
CA ASP A 22 25.60 12.66 -33.46
C ASP A 22 25.69 13.31 -32.06
N LYS A 23 26.30 14.51 -31.98
CA LYS A 23 26.44 15.25 -30.71
C LYS A 23 25.09 15.63 -30.09
N ALA A 24 24.04 15.75 -30.92
CA ALA A 24 22.71 16.08 -30.47
C ALA A 24 21.87 14.84 -30.08
N GLU A 25 22.39 13.62 -30.19
CA GLU A 25 21.67 12.38 -29.83
C GLU A 25 22.04 11.89 -28.42
N SER A 26 21.06 11.29 -27.74
CA SER A 26 21.35 10.45 -26.58
C SER A 26 21.70 9.04 -27.04
N LEU A 27 22.27 8.22 -26.16
CA LEU A 27 22.51 6.81 -26.44
C LEU A 27 21.20 6.10 -26.87
N ALA A 28 20.05 6.49 -26.31
CA ALA A 28 18.77 5.92 -26.71
C ALA A 28 18.37 6.32 -28.14
N GLY A 29 18.54 7.60 -28.51
CA GLY A 29 18.32 8.06 -29.88
C GLY A 29 19.24 7.37 -30.88
N TYR A 30 20.53 7.29 -30.55
CA TYR A 30 21.55 6.65 -31.38
C TYR A 30 21.25 5.17 -31.62
N LEU A 31 20.91 4.40 -30.57
CA LEU A 31 20.57 2.98 -30.71
C LEU A 31 19.34 2.76 -31.59
N LEU A 32 18.37 3.69 -31.54
CA LEU A 32 17.20 3.62 -32.39
C LEU A 32 17.56 3.85 -33.86
N ARG A 33 18.36 4.89 -34.15
CA ARG A 33 18.86 5.19 -35.50
C ARG A 33 19.75 4.07 -36.04
N LEU A 34 20.61 3.50 -35.19
CA LEU A 34 21.48 2.38 -35.55
C LEU A 34 20.68 1.14 -35.92
N ALA A 35 19.59 0.85 -35.21
CA ALA A 35 18.71 -0.26 -35.56
C ALA A 35 17.99 0.00 -36.90
N ASP A 36 17.50 1.22 -37.11
CA ASP A 36 16.77 1.65 -38.30
C ASP A 36 17.63 1.56 -39.57
N VAL A 37 18.86 2.10 -39.54
CA VAL A 37 19.79 2.07 -40.70
C VAL A 37 20.31 0.67 -41.03
N ASN A 38 20.20 -0.29 -40.10
CA ASN A 38 20.50 -1.70 -40.32
C ASN A 38 19.24 -2.52 -40.66
N TYR A 39 18.12 -1.86 -41.00
CA TYR A 39 16.85 -2.49 -41.38
C TYR A 39 16.31 -3.48 -40.33
N LEU A 40 16.64 -3.28 -39.06
CA LEU A 40 16.06 -4.06 -37.97
C LEU A 40 14.62 -3.59 -37.73
N HIS A 41 13.72 -4.50 -37.38
CA HIS A 41 12.32 -4.13 -37.17
C HIS A 41 12.16 -3.09 -36.07
N HIS A 42 12.98 -3.19 -35.02
CA HIS A 42 13.07 -2.21 -33.95
C HIS A 42 14.33 -2.41 -33.11
N VAL A 43 14.64 -1.43 -32.25
CA VAL A 43 15.79 -1.47 -31.32
C VAL A 43 15.88 -2.74 -30.45
N HIS A 44 14.77 -3.44 -30.18
CA HIS A 44 14.82 -4.68 -29.40
C HIS A 44 15.59 -5.81 -30.11
N ASP A 45 15.61 -5.82 -31.44
CA ASP A 45 16.38 -6.79 -32.22
C ASP A 45 17.86 -6.47 -32.10
N LEU A 46 18.23 -5.19 -32.17
CA LEU A 46 19.60 -4.73 -31.92
C LEU A 46 20.08 -5.14 -30.52
N LEU A 47 19.26 -4.96 -29.48
CA LEU A 47 19.62 -5.37 -28.12
C LEU A 47 19.78 -6.89 -27.98
N SER A 48 18.94 -7.66 -28.68
CA SER A 48 19.01 -9.13 -28.71
C SER A 48 20.25 -9.61 -29.45
N TYR A 49 20.57 -8.96 -30.57
CA TYR A 49 21.76 -9.16 -31.39
C TYR A 49 23.04 -8.87 -30.61
N LEU A 50 23.07 -7.74 -29.89
CA LEU A 50 24.16 -7.38 -28.97
C LEU A 50 24.18 -8.24 -27.70
N GLN A 51 23.26 -9.21 -27.57
CA GLN A 51 23.09 -10.11 -26.42
C GLN A 51 23.13 -9.38 -25.08
N GLN A 52 22.34 -8.31 -24.95
CA GLN A 52 22.23 -7.55 -23.70
C GLN A 52 21.75 -8.47 -22.57
N LYS A 53 22.67 -8.83 -21.68
CA LYS A 53 22.40 -9.63 -20.49
C LYS A 53 22.79 -8.83 -19.26
N ARG A 54 21.93 -8.91 -18.26
CA ARG A 54 22.18 -8.34 -16.96
C ARG A 54 23.14 -9.25 -16.20
N SER A 55 24.25 -8.72 -15.71
CA SER A 55 25.24 -9.50 -14.94
C SER A 55 24.75 -9.83 -13.52
N SER A 56 23.93 -8.95 -12.94
CA SER A 56 23.38 -9.09 -11.59
C SER A 56 21.98 -8.51 -11.50
N ILE A 57 21.11 -9.05 -10.63
CA ILE A 57 19.80 -8.48 -10.32
C ILE A 57 19.86 -7.06 -9.72
N TYR A 58 21.07 -6.57 -9.41
CA TYR A 58 21.33 -5.22 -8.95
C TYR A 58 21.98 -4.28 -9.99
N GLN A 59 22.26 -4.76 -11.19
CA GLN A 59 22.86 -3.90 -12.22
C GLN A 59 21.82 -2.90 -12.74
N ALA A 60 22.10 -1.60 -12.63
CA ALA A 60 21.26 -0.55 -13.20
C ALA A 60 21.44 -0.48 -14.73
N SER A 61 20.41 0.00 -15.43
CA SER A 61 20.50 0.13 -16.89
C SER A 61 21.10 1.48 -17.29
N MET A 62 21.92 1.50 -18.34
CA MET A 62 22.60 2.69 -18.84
C MET A 62 21.66 3.69 -19.53
N THR A 63 20.46 3.25 -19.91
CA THR A 63 19.43 4.11 -20.50
C THR A 63 18.08 3.81 -19.83
N PRO A 64 17.28 4.78 -19.40
CA PRO A 64 15.98 4.49 -18.81
C PRO A 64 14.94 3.95 -19.80
N GLN A 65 15.13 4.21 -21.09
CA GLN A 65 14.28 3.80 -22.21
C GLN A 65 14.43 2.30 -22.54
N PHE A 66 15.66 1.80 -22.48
CA PHE A 66 16.04 0.44 -22.89
C PHE A 66 16.78 -0.30 -21.79
N GLY A 67 16.69 -1.63 -21.75
CA GLY A 67 17.47 -2.43 -20.80
C GLY A 67 18.90 -2.66 -21.28
N VAL A 68 19.68 -1.58 -21.46
CA VAL A 68 21.09 -1.64 -21.85
C VAL A 68 21.95 -1.83 -20.61
N TYR A 69 22.81 -2.85 -20.62
CA TYR A 69 23.64 -3.25 -19.48
C TYR A 69 25.12 -3.39 -19.85
N SER A 70 25.47 -3.49 -21.13
CA SER A 70 26.84 -3.59 -21.59
C SER A 70 27.02 -2.92 -22.95
N LEU A 71 28.06 -2.10 -23.10
CA LEU A 71 28.41 -1.45 -24.36
C LEU A 71 29.61 -2.10 -25.05
N SER A 72 30.25 -3.11 -24.46
CA SER A 72 31.50 -3.69 -24.97
C SER A 72 31.35 -4.26 -26.38
N ARG A 73 30.27 -5.00 -26.64
CA ARG A 73 29.97 -5.56 -27.97
C ARG A 73 29.69 -4.48 -29.00
N LEU A 74 28.97 -3.44 -28.59
CA LEU A 74 28.66 -2.31 -29.46
C LEU A 74 29.93 -1.51 -29.80
N SER A 75 30.75 -1.22 -28.79
CA SER A 75 32.07 -0.61 -28.92
C SER A 75 32.95 -1.36 -29.94
N LYS A 76 33.06 -2.68 -29.79
CA LYS A 76 33.81 -3.53 -30.75
C LYS A 76 33.28 -3.46 -32.17
N GLN A 77 31.96 -3.49 -32.35
CA GLN A 77 31.32 -3.44 -33.66
C GLN A 77 31.53 -2.09 -34.35
N LEU A 78 31.42 -0.99 -33.59
CA LEU A 78 31.52 0.37 -34.08
C LEU A 78 32.96 0.90 -34.19
N GLY A 79 33.92 0.28 -33.49
CA GLY A 79 35.27 0.83 -33.35
C GLY A 79 35.30 2.12 -32.52
N ILE A 80 34.36 2.27 -31.58
CA ILE A 80 34.25 3.44 -30.70
C ILE A 80 34.55 3.01 -29.27
N GLU A 81 35.36 3.78 -28.55
CA GLU A 81 35.66 3.51 -27.14
C GLU A 81 34.38 3.45 -26.28
N VAL A 82 34.38 2.55 -25.30
CA VAL A 82 33.21 2.36 -24.42
C VAL A 82 32.84 3.67 -23.74
N ASP A 83 33.82 4.42 -23.23
CA ASP A 83 33.60 5.67 -22.50
C ASP A 83 32.94 6.75 -23.36
N ALA A 84 33.27 6.81 -24.66
CA ALA A 84 32.61 7.73 -25.60
C ALA A 84 31.13 7.39 -25.79
N LEU A 85 30.78 6.09 -25.83
CA LEU A 85 29.37 5.66 -25.86
C LEU A 85 28.66 5.88 -24.51
N GLN A 86 29.39 5.76 -23.39
CA GLN A 86 28.85 6.05 -22.06
C GLN A 86 28.54 7.53 -21.86
N ALA A 87 29.31 8.42 -22.45
CA ALA A 87 29.08 9.87 -22.38
C ALA A 87 27.72 10.30 -22.99
N LEU A 88 27.17 9.50 -23.91
CA LEU A 88 25.84 9.70 -24.51
C LEU A 88 24.70 9.19 -23.61
N ALA A 89 25.02 8.41 -22.57
CA ALA A 89 24.06 7.71 -21.74
C ALA A 89 23.52 8.60 -20.61
N ARG A 90 22.34 8.24 -20.08
CA ARG A 90 21.74 8.84 -18.87
C ARG A 90 21.42 7.72 -17.88
N PRO A 91 22.43 7.11 -17.25
CA PRO A 91 22.27 5.84 -16.55
C PRO A 91 21.32 5.94 -15.36
N LEU A 92 20.59 4.85 -15.08
CA LEU A 92 19.86 4.70 -13.83
C LEU A 92 20.85 4.53 -12.68
N SER A 93 20.54 5.12 -11.53
CA SER A 93 21.37 5.04 -10.33
C SER A 93 21.20 3.74 -9.53
N ALA A 94 20.01 3.14 -9.57
CA ALA A 94 19.69 1.97 -8.77
C ALA A 94 18.69 0.99 -9.40
N PRO A 95 18.86 -0.32 -9.13
CA PRO A 95 18.00 -1.41 -9.60
C PRO A 95 16.74 -1.59 -8.73
N ILE A 96 15.64 -0.90 -9.06
CA ILE A 96 14.29 -1.25 -8.57
C ILE A 96 14.01 -0.89 -7.08
N GLY A 97 13.19 0.15 -6.88
CA GLY A 97 12.64 0.62 -5.59
C GLY A 97 11.70 1.82 -5.83
N ARG A 98 10.96 2.30 -4.82
CA ARG A 98 9.89 3.32 -4.95
C ARG A 98 10.33 4.70 -5.47
N TYR A 99 11.61 4.92 -5.75
CA TYR A 99 12.13 6.11 -6.41
C TYR A 99 13.25 5.68 -7.35
N ARG A 100 13.01 5.75 -8.67
CA ARG A 100 14.05 5.52 -9.68
C ARG A 100 14.60 6.90 -10.05
N THR A 101 15.88 7.15 -9.81
CA THR A 101 16.58 8.34 -10.32
C THR A 101 17.48 7.95 -11.49
N PHE A 102 17.91 8.95 -12.26
CA PHE A 102 18.93 8.80 -13.29
C PHE A 102 20.04 9.83 -13.05
N SER A 103 21.25 9.45 -13.40
CA SER A 103 22.41 10.32 -13.32
C SER A 103 22.53 11.15 -14.59
N TRP A 104 22.70 12.47 -14.42
CA TRP A 104 22.97 13.40 -15.51
C TRP A 104 23.67 14.65 -14.99
N GLN A 105 24.74 15.07 -15.68
CA GLN A 105 25.63 16.18 -15.29
C GLN A 105 26.21 16.05 -13.86
N GLY A 106 26.42 14.82 -13.38
CA GLY A 106 26.93 14.55 -12.03
C GLY A 106 25.89 14.64 -10.91
N TYR A 107 24.61 14.82 -11.23
CA TYR A 107 23.51 14.88 -10.27
C TYR A 107 22.50 13.74 -10.48
N GLU A 108 21.76 13.43 -9.43
CA GLU A 108 20.70 12.43 -9.43
C GLU A 108 19.33 13.09 -9.60
N TRP A 109 18.65 12.74 -10.68
CA TRP A 109 17.39 13.35 -11.09
C TRP A 109 16.22 12.35 -11.03
N PRO A 110 15.02 12.77 -10.61
CA PRO A 110 13.84 11.90 -10.65
C PRO A 110 13.58 11.35 -12.07
N LEU A 111 13.35 10.03 -12.21
CA LEU A 111 13.06 9.40 -13.50
C LEU A 111 11.87 10.05 -14.25
N HIS A 112 10.94 10.66 -13.51
CA HIS A 112 9.80 11.39 -14.08
C HIS A 112 10.21 12.57 -14.98
N LEU A 113 11.42 13.10 -14.83
CA LEU A 113 11.97 14.13 -15.72
C LEU A 113 12.43 13.57 -17.07
N ILE A 114 12.60 12.26 -17.22
CA ILE A 114 12.88 11.61 -18.51
C ILE A 114 11.62 10.94 -19.07
N ARG A 115 11.42 11.08 -20.38
CA ARG A 115 10.43 10.33 -21.15
C ARG A 115 10.96 8.93 -21.44
N ASN A 116 10.79 8.01 -20.51
CA ASN A 116 11.31 6.63 -20.66
C ASN A 116 10.31 5.64 -21.29
N ARG A 117 9.01 5.95 -21.32
CA ARG A 117 7.97 5.05 -21.86
C ARG A 117 7.61 5.31 -23.32
N TYR A 118 7.75 6.55 -23.76
CA TYR A 118 7.39 7.01 -25.10
C TYR A 118 8.34 8.10 -25.57
N ARG A 119 8.38 8.31 -26.88
CA ARG A 119 9.14 9.35 -27.55
C ARG A 119 8.25 10.53 -27.90
N VAL A 120 8.86 11.70 -27.92
CA VAL A 120 8.35 12.85 -28.66
C VAL A 120 9.31 13.15 -29.78
N TRP A 121 8.83 13.77 -30.85
CA TRP A 121 9.65 14.04 -32.01
C TRP A 121 9.25 15.35 -32.69
N CYS A 122 10.16 15.86 -33.50
CA CYS A 122 9.91 16.92 -34.47
C CYS A 122 9.80 16.27 -35.87
N PRO A 123 8.67 16.38 -36.58
CA PRO A 123 8.50 15.78 -37.91
C PRO A 123 9.54 16.29 -38.91
N LEU A 124 9.90 17.59 -38.82
CA LEU A 124 10.89 18.22 -39.69
C LEU A 124 12.32 17.71 -39.44
N CYS A 125 12.73 17.54 -38.18
CA CYS A 125 14.05 16.96 -37.85
C CYS A 125 14.16 15.50 -38.32
N LEU A 126 13.07 14.71 -38.21
CA LEU A 126 13.05 13.35 -38.70
C LEU A 126 13.16 13.31 -40.24
N GLY A 127 12.47 14.21 -40.95
CA GLY A 127 12.55 14.31 -42.41
C GLY A 127 13.91 14.78 -42.93
N GLU A 128 14.62 15.64 -42.20
CA GLU A 128 15.92 16.18 -42.62
C GLU A 128 17.10 15.24 -42.35
N GLN A 129 17.17 14.69 -41.13
CA GLN A 129 18.39 14.05 -40.61
C GLN A 129 18.15 12.70 -39.95
N ALA A 130 16.89 12.23 -39.88
CA ALA A 130 16.56 10.98 -39.21
C ALA A 130 17.12 10.94 -37.77
N LEU A 131 16.88 12.00 -36.98
CA LEU A 131 17.54 12.19 -35.69
C LEU A 131 16.57 12.28 -34.51
N GLN A 132 16.80 11.47 -33.47
CA GLN A 132 16.12 11.58 -32.18
C GLN A 132 17.02 12.34 -31.19
N ARG A 133 16.74 13.63 -30.98
CA ARG A 133 17.60 14.50 -30.15
C ARG A 133 17.55 14.14 -28.66
N ALA A 134 18.68 14.27 -27.98
CA ALA A 134 18.84 14.03 -26.55
C ALA A 134 17.94 14.92 -25.69
N SER A 135 17.75 16.19 -26.10
CA SER A 135 16.94 17.14 -25.36
C SER A 135 15.47 16.73 -25.32
N TRP A 136 14.98 16.02 -26.34
CA TRP A 136 13.60 15.54 -26.39
C TRP A 136 13.30 14.43 -25.38
N ASP A 137 14.33 13.78 -24.84
CA ASP A 137 14.15 12.80 -23.76
C ASP A 137 13.77 13.49 -22.45
N LEU A 138 14.11 14.77 -22.27
CA LEU A 138 13.76 15.55 -21.08
C LEU A 138 12.31 16.04 -21.17
N ARG A 139 11.48 15.66 -20.20
CA ARG A 139 10.04 15.94 -20.16
C ARG A 139 9.70 17.43 -20.23
N LEU A 140 10.59 18.27 -19.73
CA LEU A 140 10.45 19.73 -19.76
C LEU A 140 10.65 20.31 -21.16
N THR A 141 11.28 19.60 -22.09
CA THR A 141 11.43 20.05 -23.48
C THR A 141 10.12 19.83 -24.21
N THR A 142 9.42 20.93 -24.52
CA THR A 142 8.11 20.93 -25.20
C THR A 142 8.21 21.37 -26.67
N VAL A 143 9.26 22.09 -27.03
CA VAL A 143 9.48 22.66 -28.36
C VAL A 143 10.76 22.09 -28.95
N CYS A 144 10.80 21.91 -30.27
CA CYS A 144 12.03 21.56 -30.97
C CYS A 144 12.96 22.78 -31.04
N PRO A 145 14.20 22.71 -30.53
CA PRO A 145 15.11 23.87 -30.52
C PRO A 145 15.54 24.29 -31.93
N LYS A 146 15.56 23.37 -32.90
CA LYS A 146 15.93 23.65 -34.30
C LYS A 146 14.78 24.31 -35.08
N HIS A 147 13.61 23.68 -35.07
CA HIS A 147 12.49 24.08 -35.93
C HIS A 147 11.44 24.96 -35.24
N LYS A 148 11.55 25.15 -33.91
CA LYS A 148 10.65 26.01 -33.13
C LYS A 148 9.17 25.62 -33.27
N ILE A 149 8.92 24.32 -33.39
CA ILE A 149 7.59 23.74 -33.40
C ILE A 149 7.32 22.97 -32.11
N LEU A 150 6.04 22.87 -31.73
CA LEU A 150 5.62 22.00 -30.65
C LEU A 150 5.96 20.55 -30.99
N LEU A 151 6.61 19.84 -30.07
CA LEU A 151 6.96 18.43 -30.27
C LEU A 151 5.68 17.59 -30.30
N VAL A 152 5.66 16.59 -31.18
CA VAL A 152 4.54 15.65 -31.30
C VAL A 152 4.75 14.52 -30.30
N ASP A 153 3.73 14.23 -29.47
CA ASP A 153 3.78 13.17 -28.45
C ASP A 153 2.85 11.98 -28.73
N CYS A 154 1.91 12.14 -29.67
CA CYS A 154 0.97 11.11 -30.09
C CYS A 154 0.94 10.99 -31.62
N CYS A 155 0.85 9.76 -32.13
CA CYS A 155 0.70 9.54 -33.56
C CYS A 155 -0.68 10.03 -34.03
N PRO A 156 -0.78 10.85 -35.10
CA PRO A 156 -2.06 11.37 -35.58
C PRO A 156 -2.98 10.30 -36.19
N CYS A 157 -2.43 9.15 -36.60
CA CYS A 157 -3.22 8.05 -37.15
C CYS A 157 -3.84 7.16 -36.07
N CYS A 158 -3.04 6.67 -35.12
CA CYS A 158 -3.53 5.72 -34.10
C CYS A 158 -3.84 6.37 -32.75
N MET A 159 -3.57 7.67 -32.61
CA MET A 159 -3.78 8.48 -31.38
C MET A 159 -3.05 7.95 -30.14
N LYS A 160 -2.08 7.04 -30.32
CA LYS A 160 -1.27 6.49 -29.24
C LYS A 160 0.10 7.16 -29.20
N ARG A 161 0.66 7.25 -28.00
CA ARG A 161 2.05 7.66 -27.80
C ARG A 161 3.00 6.64 -28.42
N VAL A 162 4.04 7.12 -29.11
CA VAL A 162 5.01 6.25 -29.79
C VAL A 162 5.97 5.66 -28.75
N PRO A 163 5.93 4.34 -28.48
CA PRO A 163 6.80 3.74 -27.46
C PRO A 163 8.26 3.73 -27.91
N TRP A 164 9.21 3.75 -26.97
CA TRP A 164 10.62 3.54 -27.31
C TRP A 164 10.89 2.15 -27.86
N ARG A 165 10.28 1.13 -27.25
CA ARG A 165 10.37 -0.26 -27.70
C ARG A 165 9.32 -0.52 -28.76
N PHE A 166 9.67 -1.33 -29.75
CA PHE A 166 8.76 -1.79 -30.81
C PHE A 166 8.32 -0.74 -31.83
N SER A 167 8.86 0.48 -31.80
CA SER A 167 8.72 1.44 -32.89
C SER A 167 10.06 1.63 -33.62
N GLN A 168 9.97 2.12 -34.85
CA GLN A 168 11.12 2.51 -35.68
C GLN A 168 11.38 4.00 -35.55
N LEU A 169 12.54 4.47 -36.02
CA LEU A 169 12.85 5.88 -35.94
C LEU A 169 11.86 6.71 -36.76
N HIS A 170 11.57 6.28 -37.99
CA HIS A 170 10.67 6.95 -38.92
C HIS A 170 9.21 6.53 -38.83
N HIS A 171 8.90 5.36 -38.26
CA HIS A 171 7.54 4.81 -38.29
C HIS A 171 6.98 4.53 -36.89
N CYS A 172 5.69 4.85 -36.74
CA CYS A 172 4.90 4.39 -35.60
C CYS A 172 4.72 2.86 -35.65
N VAL A 173 4.31 2.26 -34.53
CA VAL A 173 3.89 0.84 -34.46
C VAL A 173 2.73 0.54 -35.42
N CYS A 174 1.88 1.53 -35.71
CA CYS A 174 0.79 1.39 -36.70
C CYS A 174 1.23 1.56 -38.17
N GLY A 175 2.52 1.80 -38.42
CA GLY A 175 3.06 2.07 -39.76
C GLY A 175 2.99 3.52 -40.22
N PHE A 176 2.36 4.43 -39.46
CA PHE A 176 2.32 5.85 -39.83
C PHE A 176 3.73 6.47 -39.88
N PRO A 177 4.10 7.16 -40.98
CA PRO A 177 5.39 7.85 -41.12
C PRO A 177 5.42 9.13 -40.26
N LEU A 178 6.29 9.14 -39.25
CA LEU A 178 6.34 10.15 -38.18
C LEU A 178 6.79 11.53 -38.68
N ASP A 179 7.57 11.58 -39.75
CA ASP A 179 7.97 12.80 -40.46
C ASP A 179 6.79 13.52 -41.15
N LYS A 180 5.68 12.81 -41.42
CA LYS A 180 4.45 13.39 -41.98
C LYS A 180 3.45 13.88 -40.93
N ALA A 181 3.80 13.84 -39.65
CA ALA A 181 2.93 14.37 -38.60
C ALA A 181 2.80 15.91 -38.70
N PRO A 182 1.65 16.49 -38.29
CA PRO A 182 1.43 17.93 -38.37
C PRO A 182 2.42 18.69 -37.47
N ALA A 183 2.96 19.79 -38.00
CA ALA A 183 3.89 20.67 -37.30
C ALA A 183 3.19 21.96 -36.89
N ILE A 184 3.16 22.26 -35.58
CA ILE A 184 2.55 23.47 -35.04
C ILE A 184 3.68 24.43 -34.63
N ALA A 185 3.81 25.55 -35.35
CA ALA A 185 4.82 26.56 -35.04
C ALA A 185 4.54 27.26 -33.71
N VAL A 186 5.60 27.56 -32.96
CA VAL A 186 5.54 28.35 -31.72
C VAL A 186 6.10 29.75 -32.00
N GLY A 187 5.25 30.77 -31.85
CA GLY A 187 5.57 32.15 -32.21
C GLY A 187 6.25 32.91 -31.08
N THR A 188 7.54 32.63 -30.80
CA THR A 188 8.57 33.57 -30.28
C THR A 188 9.84 32.79 -29.89
N PRO A 189 10.97 32.91 -30.62
CA PRO A 189 12.21 32.19 -30.32
C PRO A 189 12.91 32.60 -29.01
N ASP A 190 12.79 33.87 -28.63
CA ASP A 190 13.66 34.50 -27.61
C ASP A 190 13.38 34.05 -26.17
N GLN A 191 12.35 33.21 -25.97
CA GLN A 191 11.97 32.65 -24.67
C GLN A 191 12.27 31.16 -24.54
N LEU A 192 12.84 30.51 -25.57
CA LEU A 192 13.12 29.08 -25.52
C LEU A 192 14.32 28.79 -24.62
N VAL A 193 14.06 28.06 -23.53
CA VAL A 193 15.09 27.62 -22.59
C VAL A 193 15.73 26.33 -23.10
N ASP A 194 17.03 26.36 -23.38
CA ASP A 194 17.80 25.15 -23.65
C ASP A 194 18.16 24.45 -22.33
N ILE A 195 17.42 23.39 -22.05
CA ILE A 195 17.51 22.63 -20.80
C ILE A 195 18.87 21.95 -20.66
N GLU A 196 19.53 21.60 -21.75
CA GLU A 196 20.82 20.91 -21.69
C GLU A 196 21.98 21.81 -21.26
N LEU A 197 21.79 23.15 -21.33
CA LEU A 197 22.76 24.16 -20.94
C LEU A 197 22.56 24.68 -19.51
N LEU A 198 21.46 24.34 -18.85
CA LEU A 198 21.18 24.80 -17.49
C LEU A 198 22.09 24.13 -16.47
N THR A 199 22.55 24.90 -15.49
CA THR A 199 23.15 24.36 -14.27
C THR A 199 22.11 23.60 -13.44
N CYS A 200 22.56 22.78 -12.48
CA CYS A 200 21.67 22.05 -11.58
C CYS A 200 20.68 22.96 -10.83
N THR A 201 21.14 24.13 -10.36
CA THR A 201 20.27 25.09 -9.66
C THR A 201 19.25 25.72 -10.60
N GLU A 202 19.68 26.14 -11.78
CA GLU A 202 18.79 26.71 -12.81
C GLU A 202 17.72 25.71 -13.25
N LEU A 203 18.10 24.44 -13.45
CA LEU A 203 17.15 23.39 -13.79
C LEU A 203 16.15 23.14 -12.65
N GLN A 204 16.57 23.14 -11.39
CA GLN A 204 15.67 23.02 -10.24
C GLN A 204 14.69 24.22 -10.16
N ARG A 205 15.14 25.44 -10.46
CA ARG A 205 14.27 26.63 -10.57
C ARG A 205 13.26 26.48 -11.72
N PHE A 206 13.72 26.04 -12.89
CA PHE A 206 12.86 25.82 -14.06
C PHE A 206 11.80 24.75 -13.81
N ILE A 207 12.16 23.64 -13.17
CA ILE A 207 11.22 22.59 -12.72
C ILE A 207 10.18 23.18 -11.77
N THR A 208 10.64 23.92 -10.76
CA THR A 208 9.77 24.50 -9.73
C THR A 208 8.73 25.43 -10.35
N LEU A 209 9.16 26.36 -11.20
CA LEU A 209 8.27 27.28 -11.91
C LEU A 209 7.32 26.52 -12.85
N SER A 210 7.84 25.58 -13.64
CA SER A 210 7.04 24.77 -14.56
C SER A 210 5.91 24.04 -13.85
N ILE A 211 6.18 23.40 -12.70
CA ILE A 211 5.17 22.71 -11.90
C ILE A 211 4.13 23.70 -11.36
N LEU A 212 4.57 24.82 -10.79
CA LEU A 212 3.69 25.78 -10.13
C LEU A 212 2.80 26.55 -11.11
N PHE A 213 3.29 26.87 -12.31
CA PHE A 213 2.49 27.48 -13.37
C PHE A 213 1.53 26.47 -14.02
N SER A 214 1.91 25.20 -14.12
CA SER A 214 1.05 24.17 -14.71
C SER A 214 -0.07 23.68 -13.77
N CYS A 215 0.08 23.86 -12.45
CA CYS A 215 -0.86 23.32 -11.48
C CYS A 215 -1.05 24.26 -10.26
N SER A 216 -2.09 25.09 -10.33
CA SER A 216 -2.47 26.03 -9.25
C SER A 216 -2.92 25.34 -7.96
N SER A 217 -3.28 24.05 -8.01
CA SER A 217 -3.66 23.25 -6.83
C SER A 217 -2.51 22.38 -6.29
N ALA A 218 -1.34 22.36 -6.93
CA ALA A 218 -0.21 21.53 -6.49
C ALA A 218 0.16 21.82 -5.04
N THR A 219 0.23 20.80 -4.19
CA THR A 219 0.56 20.94 -2.77
C THR A 219 1.99 20.50 -2.45
N THR A 220 2.63 19.82 -3.40
CA THR A 220 3.99 19.31 -3.35
C THR A 220 4.69 19.60 -4.68
N LEU A 221 6.00 19.84 -4.64
CA LEU A 221 6.83 19.94 -5.85
C LEU A 221 7.32 18.52 -6.22
N ASP A 222 6.43 17.68 -6.74
CA ASP A 222 6.77 16.33 -7.18
C ASP A 222 6.90 16.27 -8.71
N ALA A 223 8.07 15.88 -9.22
CA ALA A 223 8.30 15.73 -10.66
C ALA A 223 7.31 14.76 -11.32
N LYS A 224 6.69 13.84 -10.57
CA LYS A 224 5.61 12.97 -11.05
C LYS A 224 4.41 13.74 -11.62
N TYR A 225 4.14 14.96 -11.16
CA TYR A 225 3.05 15.77 -11.73
C TYR A 225 3.26 16.07 -13.21
N LEU A 226 4.52 16.20 -13.66
CA LEU A 226 4.85 16.42 -15.06
C LEU A 226 4.39 15.25 -15.95
N GLU A 227 4.24 14.04 -15.42
CA GLU A 227 3.71 12.90 -16.20
C GLU A 227 2.23 13.05 -16.56
N LYS A 228 1.48 13.82 -15.75
CA LYS A 228 0.04 14.01 -15.90
C LYS A 228 -0.33 15.21 -16.76
N ILE A 229 0.59 16.16 -16.94
CA ILE A 229 0.37 17.38 -17.71
C ILE A 229 0.58 17.07 -19.20
N THR A 230 -0.31 17.59 -20.05
CA THR A 230 -0.16 17.45 -21.50
C THR A 230 1.03 18.28 -21.99
N LEU A 231 1.61 17.91 -23.12
CA LEU A 231 2.76 18.65 -23.67
C LEU A 231 2.38 20.11 -23.98
N ALA A 232 1.16 20.36 -24.49
CA ALA A 232 0.65 21.69 -24.80
C ALA A 232 0.41 22.54 -23.54
N ASP A 233 -0.15 21.95 -22.47
CA ASP A 233 -0.38 22.69 -21.21
C ASP A 233 0.93 23.01 -20.50
N LEU A 234 1.90 22.09 -20.54
CA LEU A 234 3.24 22.35 -20.02
C LEU A 234 3.93 23.47 -20.79
N HIS A 235 3.81 23.47 -22.13
CA HIS A 235 4.34 24.56 -22.96
C HIS A 235 3.70 25.91 -22.62
N ARG A 236 2.36 25.95 -22.48
CA ARG A 236 1.64 27.17 -22.08
C ARG A 236 2.11 27.70 -20.73
N ALA A 237 2.35 26.81 -19.77
CA ALA A 237 2.89 27.20 -18.46
C ALA A 237 4.32 27.76 -18.55
N GLN A 238 5.15 27.18 -19.43
CA GLN A 238 6.53 27.62 -19.65
C GLN A 238 6.62 29.00 -20.29
N ASN A 239 5.62 29.44 -21.05
CA ASN A 239 5.58 30.80 -21.64
C ASN A 239 5.50 31.93 -20.60
N TYR A 240 5.26 31.62 -19.33
CA TYR A 240 5.31 32.59 -18.23
C TYR A 240 6.65 32.61 -17.50
N ILE A 241 7.65 31.85 -17.97
CA ILE A 241 8.96 31.70 -17.34
C ILE A 241 10.01 32.35 -18.23
N PHE A 242 10.66 33.39 -17.72
CA PHE A 242 11.77 34.04 -18.42
C PHE A 242 13.11 33.45 -17.99
N LEU A 243 14.12 33.55 -18.85
CA LEU A 243 15.48 33.07 -18.52
C LEU A 243 16.06 33.81 -17.30
N THR A 244 15.73 35.09 -17.12
CA THR A 244 16.11 35.88 -15.94
C THR A 244 15.48 35.36 -14.65
N ASP A 245 14.28 34.76 -14.69
CA ASP A 245 13.66 34.10 -13.54
C ASP A 245 14.38 32.82 -13.12
N ILE A 246 15.17 32.24 -14.02
CA ILE A 246 15.92 31.00 -13.81
C ILE A 246 17.34 31.33 -13.33
N ASN A 247 18.02 32.25 -14.00
CA ASN A 247 19.43 32.52 -13.77
C ASN A 247 19.65 33.41 -12.52
N GLU A 248 18.76 34.37 -12.27
CA GLU A 248 18.91 35.33 -11.18
C GLU A 248 18.06 34.98 -9.96
N GLN A 249 18.71 34.87 -8.79
CA GLN A 249 18.05 34.52 -7.54
C GLN A 249 16.94 35.51 -7.13
N CYS A 250 17.14 36.81 -7.35
CA CYS A 250 16.18 37.84 -7.00
C CYS A 250 14.89 37.75 -7.85
N ASN A 251 15.03 37.50 -9.16
CA ASN A 251 13.91 37.31 -10.07
C ASN A 251 13.18 36.01 -9.79
N PHE A 252 13.91 34.92 -9.54
CA PHE A 252 13.31 33.65 -9.10
C PHE A 252 12.42 33.83 -7.87
N ARG A 253 12.93 34.52 -6.84
CA ARG A 253 12.17 34.83 -5.62
C ARG A 253 10.94 35.68 -5.92
N ARG A 254 11.06 36.71 -6.76
CA ARG A 254 9.95 37.58 -7.16
C ARG A 254 8.86 36.79 -7.91
N ALA A 255 9.25 35.92 -8.83
CA ALA A 255 8.34 35.06 -9.58
C ALA A 255 7.57 34.11 -8.65
N LEU A 256 8.27 33.44 -7.71
CA LEU A 256 7.65 32.57 -6.72
C LEU A 256 6.67 33.33 -5.82
N VAL A 257 7.06 34.49 -5.30
CA VAL A 257 6.17 35.33 -4.47
C VAL A 257 4.92 35.75 -5.25
N GLY A 258 5.06 36.15 -6.52
CA GLY A 258 3.92 36.45 -7.39
C GLY A 258 2.98 35.26 -7.59
N ILE A 259 3.54 34.05 -7.75
CA ILE A 259 2.77 32.81 -7.81
C ILE A 259 2.02 32.56 -6.49
N LEU A 260 2.67 32.70 -5.33
CA LEU A 260 2.04 32.50 -4.04
C LEU A 260 0.87 33.47 -3.83
N TYR A 261 1.01 34.75 -4.19
CA TYR A 261 -0.10 35.69 -4.11
C TYR A 261 -1.27 35.33 -5.03
N ARG A 262 -1.01 34.91 -6.27
CA ARG A 262 -2.08 34.42 -7.18
C ARG A 262 -2.78 33.21 -6.59
N ARG A 263 -2.02 32.23 -6.10
CA ARG A 263 -2.56 31.03 -5.46
C ARG A 263 -3.39 31.36 -4.23
N PHE A 264 -2.90 32.26 -3.37
CA PHE A 264 -3.60 32.69 -2.17
C PHE A 264 -4.94 33.35 -2.51
N ARG A 265 -5.01 34.18 -3.55
CA ARG A 265 -6.27 34.78 -4.01
C ARG A 265 -7.31 33.73 -4.44
N HIS A 266 -6.87 32.62 -5.03
CA HIS A 266 -7.77 31.57 -5.52
C HIS A 266 -8.13 30.51 -4.46
N GLN A 267 -7.37 30.41 -3.36
CA GLN A 267 -7.49 29.33 -2.36
C GLN A 267 -7.36 29.89 -0.93
N PHE A 268 -7.83 31.13 -0.71
CA PHE A 268 -7.67 31.83 0.56
C PHE A 268 -8.32 31.08 1.72
N GLU A 269 -9.35 30.29 1.44
CA GLU A 269 -10.09 29.46 2.40
C GLU A 269 -9.23 28.36 3.07
N LEU A 270 -8.11 27.97 2.45
CA LEU A 270 -7.22 26.92 2.95
C LEU A 270 -6.07 27.51 3.80
N GLY A 271 -5.98 28.83 3.83
CA GLY A 271 -4.98 29.57 4.58
C GLY A 271 -3.64 29.76 3.86
N PRO A 272 -2.80 30.67 4.38
CA PRO A 272 -1.52 31.01 3.75
C PRO A 272 -0.54 29.83 3.78
N ARG A 273 -0.55 29.01 4.85
CA ARG A 273 0.36 27.86 4.97
C ARG A 273 0.07 26.75 3.95
N TYR A 274 -1.20 26.55 3.58
CA TYR A 274 -1.55 25.67 2.45
C TYR A 274 -0.98 26.21 1.15
N THR A 275 -1.13 27.52 0.93
CA THR A 275 -0.64 28.19 -0.28
C THR A 275 0.88 28.04 -0.44
N ALA A 276 1.63 28.20 0.66
CA ALA A 276 3.08 28.05 0.70
C ALA A 276 3.54 26.59 0.73
N SER A 277 2.63 25.61 0.84
CA SER A 277 3.00 24.20 1.06
C SER A 277 3.96 23.62 0.03
N PRO A 278 3.92 23.96 -1.28
CA PRO A 278 4.88 23.43 -2.25
C PRO A 278 6.32 23.80 -1.90
N LEU A 279 6.55 25.06 -1.50
CA LEU A 279 7.88 25.56 -1.13
C LEU A 279 8.34 24.98 0.20
N LEU A 280 7.44 24.88 1.18
CA LEU A 280 7.76 24.27 2.49
C LEU A 280 8.14 22.79 2.38
N ASN A 281 7.51 22.08 1.45
CA ASN A 281 7.82 20.68 1.18
C ASN A 281 9.14 20.52 0.39
N GLY A 282 9.51 21.49 -0.43
CA GLY A 282 10.70 21.42 -1.29
C GLY A 282 10.54 20.47 -2.48
N LEU A 283 11.52 20.48 -3.37
CA LEU A 283 11.60 19.66 -4.59
C LEU A 283 12.21 18.28 -4.32
N LYS A 284 12.95 18.11 -3.20
CA LYS A 284 13.59 16.85 -2.77
C LYS A 284 14.69 16.35 -3.71
N ILE A 285 15.39 17.25 -4.39
CA ILE A 285 16.55 16.93 -5.24
C ILE A 285 17.84 17.33 -4.53
N ALA A 286 18.04 18.63 -4.28
CA ALA A 286 19.17 19.13 -3.50
C ALA A 286 18.69 19.76 -2.17
N PRO A 287 19.27 19.37 -1.01
CA PRO A 287 18.89 19.95 0.29
C PRO A 287 19.06 21.47 0.36
N SER A 288 20.16 22.00 -0.20
CA SER A 288 20.44 23.44 -0.22
C SER A 288 19.38 24.23 -0.98
N PHE A 289 18.88 23.69 -2.09
CA PHE A 289 17.79 24.31 -2.86
C PHE A 289 16.44 24.21 -2.12
N ASP A 290 16.18 23.08 -1.46
CA ASP A 290 14.99 22.94 -0.61
C ASP A 290 14.99 23.97 0.54
N ASP A 291 16.16 24.29 1.10
CA ASP A 291 16.28 25.31 2.15
C ASP A 291 16.06 26.73 1.61
N GLU A 292 16.53 27.04 0.39
CA GLU A 292 16.19 28.28 -0.32
C GLU A 292 14.66 28.41 -0.52
N LEU A 293 13.99 27.35 -0.99
CA LEU A 293 12.54 27.35 -1.17
C LEU A 293 11.79 27.56 0.15
N LYS A 294 12.18 26.85 1.21
CA LYS A 294 11.59 27.03 2.55
C LYS A 294 11.81 28.44 3.07
N MET A 295 13.00 29.02 2.88
CA MET A 295 13.30 30.40 3.28
C MET A 295 12.35 31.38 2.58
N ILE A 296 12.18 31.26 1.26
CA ILE A 296 11.26 32.09 0.48
C ILE A 296 9.81 31.90 0.97
N GLY A 297 9.38 30.66 1.19
CA GLY A 297 8.05 30.34 1.69
C GLY A 297 7.78 30.92 3.08
N ASN A 298 8.73 30.79 4.00
CA ASN A 298 8.61 31.31 5.37
C ASN A 298 8.65 32.84 5.42
N ASP A 299 9.49 33.49 4.61
CA ASP A 299 9.50 34.96 4.46
C ASP A 299 8.19 35.48 3.87
N TRP A 300 7.59 34.78 2.91
CA TRP A 300 6.26 35.15 2.43
C TRP A 300 5.18 34.95 3.50
N LEU A 301 5.25 33.86 4.28
CA LEU A 301 4.31 33.57 5.37
C LEU A 301 4.38 34.62 6.48
N SER A 302 5.57 35.08 6.88
CA SER A 302 5.74 36.07 7.95
C SER A 302 5.06 37.41 7.65
N ARG A 303 4.95 37.75 6.36
CA ARG A 303 4.25 38.95 5.86
C ARG A 303 2.73 38.81 5.82
N GLN A 304 2.19 37.60 6.00
CA GLN A 304 0.74 37.38 6.04
C GLN A 304 0.15 37.70 7.41
N ASN A 305 -1.15 37.98 7.45
CA ASN A 305 -1.87 38.22 8.71
C ASN A 305 -2.05 36.90 9.51
N PRO A 306 -1.53 36.82 10.77
CA PRO A 306 -1.64 35.63 11.62
C PRO A 306 -3.08 35.23 11.95
N HIS A 307 -4.01 36.18 11.91
CA HIS A 307 -5.41 36.02 12.30
C HIS A 307 -6.37 36.23 11.12
N SER A 308 -5.89 35.96 9.89
CA SER A 308 -6.73 36.05 8.69
C SER A 308 -8.03 35.26 8.88
N SER A 309 -9.16 35.96 8.76
CA SER A 309 -10.48 35.36 8.86
C SER A 309 -10.73 34.49 7.63
N ILE A 310 -10.84 33.18 7.86
CA ILE A 310 -11.17 32.22 6.82
C ILE A 310 -12.69 32.23 6.61
N ALA A 311 -13.12 32.64 5.42
CA ALA A 311 -14.53 32.55 5.04
C ALA A 311 -14.98 31.08 5.02
N THR A 312 -16.14 30.81 5.60
CA THR A 312 -16.75 29.48 5.52
C THR A 312 -17.45 29.35 4.17
N ILE A 313 -17.07 28.33 3.39
CA ILE A 313 -17.65 28.09 2.06
C ILE A 313 -18.96 27.32 2.20
N ASP A 314 -19.97 27.68 1.41
CA ASP A 314 -21.20 26.91 1.23
C ASP A 314 -20.94 25.49 0.69
N ASN A 315 -21.70 24.50 1.16
CA ASN A 315 -21.55 23.07 0.80
C ASN A 315 -21.71 22.73 -0.70
N LYS A 316 -21.98 23.71 -1.58
CA LYS A 316 -22.38 23.49 -2.98
C LYS A 316 -21.24 23.50 -4.01
N THR A 317 -20.02 23.96 -3.68
CA THR A 317 -18.91 23.93 -4.63
C THR A 317 -18.19 22.59 -4.63
N THR A 318 -18.47 21.79 -5.65
CA THR A 318 -17.71 20.62 -6.08
C THR A 318 -16.23 20.97 -6.21
N SER A 319 -15.39 20.48 -5.31
CA SER A 319 -13.95 20.66 -5.38
C SER A 319 -13.24 19.34 -5.12
N GLU A 320 -12.12 19.15 -5.83
CA GLU A 320 -11.16 18.06 -5.61
C GLU A 320 -10.81 17.89 -4.13
N ASP A 321 -10.73 16.64 -3.70
CA ASP A 321 -10.35 16.30 -2.32
C ASP A 321 -8.88 16.63 -2.04
N LEU A 322 -8.60 17.08 -0.82
CA LEU A 322 -7.26 17.34 -0.34
C LEU A 322 -6.52 16.04 0.00
N THR A 323 -5.22 16.03 -0.24
CA THR A 323 -4.36 14.91 0.16
C THR A 323 -4.02 14.98 1.66
N PHE A 324 -3.77 13.83 2.29
CA PHE A 324 -3.29 13.82 3.68
C PHE A 324 -2.01 14.65 3.87
N SER A 325 -1.10 14.62 2.89
CA SER A 325 0.15 15.38 2.95
C SER A 325 -0.09 16.88 2.93
N SER A 326 -1.00 17.35 2.08
CA SER A 326 -1.30 18.79 2.01
C SER A 326 -1.94 19.28 3.31
N VAL A 327 -2.85 18.51 3.88
CA VAL A 327 -3.46 18.84 5.19
C VAL A 327 -2.42 18.84 6.31
N ALA A 328 -1.50 17.87 6.30
CA ALA A 328 -0.41 17.76 7.27
C ALA A 328 0.52 18.99 7.24
N THR A 329 0.99 19.40 6.05
CA THR A 329 1.82 20.60 5.89
C THR A 329 1.07 21.86 6.34
N THR A 330 -0.23 21.95 6.03
CA THR A 330 -1.07 23.10 6.36
C THR A 330 -1.33 23.23 7.87
N LEU A 331 -1.57 22.12 8.57
CA LEU A 331 -1.75 22.12 10.02
C LEU A 331 -0.41 22.12 10.79
N ASN A 332 0.73 22.05 10.07
CA ASN A 332 2.05 21.82 10.64
C ASN A 332 2.09 20.63 11.60
N ALA A 333 1.61 19.48 11.10
CA ALA A 333 1.50 18.26 11.87
C ALA A 333 1.91 17.05 11.03
N SER A 334 2.19 15.93 11.69
CA SER A 334 2.55 14.70 10.97
C SER A 334 1.32 14.10 10.27
N PRO A 335 1.50 13.29 9.20
CA PRO A 335 0.40 12.56 8.56
C PRO A 335 -0.39 11.66 9.54
N HIS A 336 0.27 11.18 10.60
CA HIS A 336 -0.38 10.42 11.66
C HIS A 336 -1.39 11.26 12.44
N VAL A 337 -1.05 12.51 12.77
CA VAL A 337 -1.98 13.45 13.44
C VAL A 337 -3.21 13.67 12.57
N VAL A 338 -3.03 13.90 11.27
CA VAL A 338 -4.16 14.06 10.34
C VAL A 338 -5.03 12.81 10.29
N SER A 339 -4.45 11.61 10.26
CA SER A 339 -5.19 10.35 10.35
C SER A 339 -6.01 10.25 11.64
N THR A 340 -5.43 10.64 12.77
CA THR A 340 -6.12 10.65 14.07
C THR A 340 -7.28 11.66 14.08
N LEU A 341 -7.12 12.84 13.50
CA LEU A 341 -8.20 13.82 13.35
C LEU A 341 -9.36 13.30 12.50
N VAL A 342 -9.07 12.55 11.44
CA VAL A 342 -10.09 11.90 10.62
C VAL A 342 -10.82 10.79 11.39
N LYS A 343 -10.07 9.90 12.07
CA LYS A 343 -10.65 8.82 12.89
C LYS A 343 -11.58 9.34 13.99
N ARG A 344 -11.31 10.54 14.50
CA ARG A 344 -12.09 11.20 15.55
C ARG A 344 -13.21 12.09 15.04
N GLY A 345 -13.41 12.17 13.72
CA GLY A 345 -14.47 12.98 13.10
C GLY A 345 -14.24 14.48 13.16
N VAL A 346 -13.05 14.95 13.56
CA VAL A 346 -12.66 16.38 13.50
C VAL A 346 -12.52 16.81 12.03
N LEU A 347 -11.90 15.95 11.22
CA LEU A 347 -11.83 16.10 9.77
C LEU A 347 -12.73 15.09 9.07
N LYS A 348 -13.45 15.51 8.02
CA LYS A 348 -14.32 14.67 7.19
C LYS A 348 -13.64 14.29 5.88
N TYR A 349 -13.74 13.02 5.51
CA TYR A 349 -13.29 12.48 4.22
C TYR A 349 -14.46 12.35 3.24
N SER A 350 -14.18 12.34 1.95
CA SER A 350 -15.18 12.15 0.91
C SER A 350 -15.53 10.67 0.72
N LEU A 351 -16.82 10.33 0.64
CA LEU A 351 -17.31 8.96 0.49
C LEU A 351 -17.22 8.42 -0.95
N SER A 352 -16.92 9.28 -1.93
CA SER A 352 -16.98 8.95 -3.37
C SER A 352 -15.75 8.19 -3.92
N SER A 353 -14.74 7.85 -3.10
CA SER A 353 -13.50 7.21 -3.58
C SER A 353 -13.25 5.78 -3.06
N ARG A 354 -14.23 4.88 -3.17
CA ARG A 354 -14.02 3.41 -2.97
C ARG A 354 -13.52 2.71 -4.25
N GLY A 355 -12.59 3.35 -4.98
CA GLY A 355 -11.88 2.75 -6.11
C GLY A 355 -10.51 2.18 -5.70
N SER A 356 -10.03 1.21 -6.48
CA SER A 356 -8.90 0.27 -6.33
C SER A 356 -7.51 0.76 -5.86
N SER A 357 -7.37 1.97 -5.32
CA SER A 357 -6.13 2.45 -4.67
C SER A 357 -6.35 3.21 -3.34
N GLY A 358 -7.32 2.80 -2.51
CA GLY A 358 -7.26 2.90 -1.04
C GLY A 358 -6.85 4.21 -0.34
N LYS A 359 -6.97 5.39 -0.93
CA LYS A 359 -6.71 6.68 -0.26
C LYS A 359 -7.94 7.59 -0.37
N SER A 360 -8.72 7.66 0.70
CA SER A 360 -9.83 8.60 0.86
C SER A 360 -9.30 10.04 0.99
N GLY A 361 -9.75 10.97 0.14
CA GLY A 361 -9.36 12.37 0.23
C GLY A 361 -10.11 13.14 1.33
N ILE A 362 -9.50 14.19 1.88
CA ILE A 362 -10.08 15.05 2.93
C ILE A 362 -10.80 16.22 2.27
N THR A 363 -12.03 16.49 2.68
CA THR A 363 -12.82 17.57 2.07
C THR A 363 -12.25 18.95 2.41
N ARG A 364 -12.18 19.85 1.42
CA ARG A 364 -11.72 21.24 1.61
C ARG A 364 -12.51 21.98 2.70
N HIS A 365 -13.84 21.87 2.64
CA HIS A 365 -14.74 22.49 3.62
C HIS A 365 -14.42 22.05 5.06
N SER A 366 -14.07 20.78 5.27
CA SER A 366 -13.74 20.30 6.61
C SER A 366 -12.45 20.92 7.17
N LEU A 367 -11.45 21.17 6.33
CA LEU A 367 -10.21 21.83 6.76
C LEU A 367 -10.45 23.31 7.04
N ALA A 368 -11.13 24.01 6.13
CA ALA A 368 -11.46 25.43 6.28
C ALA A 368 -12.30 25.66 7.56
N ARG A 369 -13.28 24.79 7.83
CA ARG A 369 -14.09 24.84 9.06
C ARG A 369 -13.26 24.68 10.33
N LEU A 370 -12.29 23.77 10.33
CA LEU A 370 -11.40 23.58 11.48
C LEU A 370 -10.56 24.84 11.70
N GLN A 371 -9.87 25.33 10.69
CA GLN A 371 -9.05 26.52 10.84
C GLN A 371 -9.87 27.76 11.23
N SER A 372 -11.06 27.95 10.64
CA SER A 372 -11.97 29.04 11.00
C SER A 372 -12.39 28.99 12.48
N ALA A 373 -12.63 27.79 13.02
CA ALA A 373 -12.94 27.62 14.45
C ALA A 373 -11.73 27.91 15.35
N LEU A 374 -10.52 27.52 14.93
CA LEU A 374 -9.28 27.79 15.67
C LEU A 374 -8.90 29.28 15.63
N SER A 375 -9.26 30.01 14.58
CA SER A 375 -9.00 31.46 14.49
C SER A 375 -9.91 32.31 15.40
N ARG A 376 -10.91 31.74 16.09
CA ARG A 376 -11.81 32.47 17.01
C ARG A 376 -11.20 32.60 18.41
N ILE A 377 -10.32 33.58 18.55
CA ILE A 377 -9.59 33.84 19.79
C ILE A 377 -10.51 34.43 20.87
N THR A 378 -10.39 33.91 22.08
CA THR A 378 -11.11 34.36 23.28
C THR A 378 -10.09 34.80 24.33
N PRO A 379 -10.25 35.98 24.97
CA PRO A 379 -9.35 36.40 26.04
C PRO A 379 -9.43 35.43 27.22
N TYR A 380 -8.28 35.25 27.88
CA TYR A 380 -8.19 34.43 29.08
C TYR A 380 -9.06 35.01 30.20
N LYS A 381 -9.72 34.12 30.96
CA LYS A 381 -10.42 34.47 32.20
C LYS A 381 -9.79 33.73 33.37
N GLU A 382 -9.81 34.38 34.53
CA GLU A 382 -9.29 33.83 35.77
C GLU A 382 -10.03 32.52 36.13
N GLY A 383 -9.26 31.51 36.56
CA GLY A 383 -9.77 30.15 36.81
C GLY A 383 -9.82 29.21 35.59
N TRP A 384 -9.41 29.63 34.39
CA TRP A 384 -9.34 28.72 33.24
C TRP A 384 -8.01 27.95 33.19
N LYS A 385 -8.07 26.65 32.90
CA LYS A 385 -6.86 25.84 32.70
C LYS A 385 -6.34 26.00 31.27
N ARG A 386 -5.06 26.37 31.12
CA ARG A 386 -4.40 26.57 29.82
C ARG A 386 -3.75 25.28 29.32
N ILE A 387 -3.90 24.99 28.04
CA ILE A 387 -3.31 23.83 27.37
C ILE A 387 -2.65 24.28 26.08
N LYS A 388 -1.33 24.13 25.98
CA LYS A 388 -0.55 24.40 24.76
C LYS A 388 -0.35 23.12 23.93
N LEU A 389 -0.30 23.23 22.61
CA LEU A 389 -0.05 22.10 21.69
C LEU A 389 1.38 22.09 21.11
N ASP A 390 2.36 22.55 21.89
CA ASP A 390 3.76 22.71 21.50
C ASP A 390 4.62 21.43 21.56
N HIS A 391 4.15 20.34 22.20
CA HIS A 391 4.92 19.08 22.40
C HIS A 391 4.21 17.83 21.85
N PHE A 392 4.90 17.07 21.00
CA PHE A 392 4.37 15.88 20.28
C PHE A 392 4.56 14.53 21.02
N GLY A 393 4.12 14.43 22.27
CA GLY A 393 4.19 13.20 23.10
C GLY A 393 2.91 12.35 23.11
N ILE A 394 2.86 11.31 23.96
CA ILE A 394 1.66 10.45 24.15
C ILE A 394 0.42 11.28 24.53
N ASP A 395 0.62 12.33 25.34
CA ASP A 395 -0.44 13.27 25.75
C ASP A 395 -0.97 14.13 24.57
N PHE A 396 -0.20 14.29 23.49
CA PHE A 396 -0.66 15.00 22.28
C PHE A 396 -1.89 14.31 21.69
N SER A 397 -1.92 12.97 21.71
CA SER A 397 -3.09 12.21 21.29
C SER A 397 -4.32 12.57 22.14
N SER A 398 -4.20 12.69 23.46
CA SER A 398 -5.32 13.11 24.31
C SER A 398 -5.75 14.55 24.04
N ARG A 399 -4.78 15.47 23.85
CA ARG A 399 -5.03 16.89 23.53
C ARG A 399 -5.76 17.08 22.19
N LEU A 400 -5.53 16.22 21.19
CA LEU A 400 -6.27 16.28 19.91
C LEU A 400 -7.79 16.07 20.07
N ASN A 401 -8.27 15.47 21.17
CA ASN A 401 -9.71 15.38 21.45
C ASN A 401 -10.33 16.77 21.71
N LEU A 402 -9.53 17.69 22.24
CA LEU A 402 -9.98 19.05 22.55
C LEU A 402 -10.34 19.84 21.29
N LEU A 403 -9.76 19.49 20.13
CA LEU A 403 -10.10 20.12 18.85
C LEU A 403 -11.54 19.85 18.43
N GLY A 404 -12.07 18.64 18.72
CA GLY A 404 -13.47 18.33 18.52
C GLY A 404 -14.38 19.15 19.43
N LEU A 405 -13.96 19.38 20.68
CA LEU A 405 -14.69 20.23 21.64
C LEU A 405 -14.61 21.71 21.29
N ALA A 406 -13.49 22.17 20.73
CA ALA A 406 -13.32 23.53 20.23
C ALA A 406 -14.23 23.79 19.02
N LEU A 407 -14.34 22.83 18.08
CA LEU A 407 -15.33 22.87 16.99
C LEU A 407 -16.77 22.96 17.50
N ALA A 408 -17.09 22.28 18.59
CA ALA A 408 -18.39 22.33 19.25
C ALA A 408 -18.58 23.57 20.16
N GLY A 409 -17.60 24.46 20.26
CA GLY A 409 -17.64 25.69 21.08
C GLY A 409 -17.51 25.48 22.59
N ARG A 410 -17.25 24.24 23.04
CA ARG A 410 -17.14 23.84 24.46
C ARG A 410 -15.78 24.14 25.07
N VAL A 411 -14.75 24.31 24.25
CA VAL A 411 -13.40 24.73 24.65
C VAL A 411 -13.11 26.05 23.95
N LYS A 412 -12.51 27.01 24.65
CA LYS A 412 -12.16 28.32 24.08
C LYS A 412 -10.74 28.29 23.54
N VAL A 413 -10.51 29.01 22.45
CA VAL A 413 -9.18 29.12 21.84
C VAL A 413 -8.52 30.38 22.36
N GLY A 414 -7.36 30.25 22.99
CA GLY A 414 -6.60 31.35 23.55
C GLY A 414 -5.65 32.01 22.56
N SER A 415 -4.99 31.19 21.75
CA SER A 415 -4.14 31.68 20.66
C SER A 415 -4.06 30.65 19.55
N TYR A 416 -3.96 31.13 18.30
CA TYR A 416 -3.72 30.32 17.12
C TYR A 416 -3.14 31.21 16.02
N ASP A 417 -1.97 30.86 15.51
CA ASP A 417 -1.33 31.49 14.36
C ASP A 417 -1.42 30.56 13.16
N ILE A 418 -2.21 30.95 12.16
CA ILE A 418 -2.44 30.19 10.93
C ILE A 418 -1.16 29.98 10.11
N ARG A 419 -0.14 30.82 10.29
CA ARG A 419 1.17 30.72 9.62
C ARG A 419 2.02 29.60 10.23
N VAL A 420 1.85 29.36 11.53
CA VAL A 420 2.57 28.33 12.29
C VAL A 420 1.83 27.00 12.30
N GLY A 421 0.49 27.01 12.37
CA GLY A 421 -0.35 25.81 12.46
C GLY A 421 -0.59 25.35 13.90
N LEU A 422 -0.92 24.07 14.09
CA LEU A 422 -1.27 23.50 15.40
C LEU A 422 -0.24 23.72 16.52
N PRO A 423 1.08 23.80 16.26
CA PRO A 423 2.05 24.09 17.33
C PRO A 423 1.86 25.45 18.02
N SER A 424 1.16 26.40 17.38
CA SER A 424 0.83 27.70 17.98
C SER A 424 -0.47 27.70 18.79
N LEU A 425 -1.17 26.56 18.86
CA LEU A 425 -2.50 26.51 19.46
C LEU A 425 -2.43 26.46 20.98
N GLU A 426 -3.14 27.39 21.62
CA GLU A 426 -3.46 27.36 23.05
C GLU A 426 -4.96 27.27 23.24
N LEU A 427 -5.39 26.36 24.12
CA LEU A 427 -6.79 26.11 24.47
C LEU A 427 -7.04 26.39 25.95
N TYR A 428 -8.22 26.89 26.26
CA TYR A 428 -8.68 27.14 27.63
C TYR A 428 -9.84 26.20 27.98
N LEU A 429 -9.65 25.41 29.04
CA LEU A 429 -10.70 24.63 29.67
C LEU A 429 -11.39 25.48 30.73
N VAL A 430 -12.71 25.60 30.62
CA VAL A 430 -13.55 26.23 31.64
C VAL A 430 -13.68 25.24 32.79
N GLU A 431 -13.04 25.51 33.92
CA GLU A 431 -13.39 24.85 35.18
C GLU A 431 -14.73 25.46 35.62
N THR A 432 -15.81 24.67 35.57
CA THR A 432 -17.04 25.04 36.27
C THR A 432 -16.72 25.06 37.76
N PRO A 433 -17.08 26.12 38.51
CA PRO A 433 -16.85 26.15 39.95
C PRO A 433 -17.60 24.98 40.57
N SER A 434 -16.85 23.99 41.04
CA SER A 434 -17.37 22.88 41.81
C SER A 434 -17.81 23.40 43.16
N LYS A 435 -19.10 23.27 43.46
CA LYS A 435 -19.56 23.17 44.85
C LYS A 435 -18.68 22.14 45.56
N GLU A 436 -18.22 22.51 46.76
CA GLU A 436 -17.48 21.63 47.66
C GLU A 436 -18.22 20.30 47.87
N CYS A 437 -17.76 19.28 47.15
CA CYS A 437 -17.91 17.88 47.47
C CYS A 437 -16.64 17.26 46.87
N SER A 438 -15.79 16.62 47.67
CA SER A 438 -14.56 16.00 47.17
C SER A 438 -14.91 14.78 46.33
N TYR A 439 -15.13 15.00 45.04
CA TYR A 439 -15.41 13.94 44.08
C TYR A 439 -14.13 13.15 43.77
N LEU A 440 -14.22 11.83 43.89
CA LEU A 440 -13.19 10.87 43.52
C LEU A 440 -13.41 10.37 42.10
N ASN A 441 -12.32 10.07 41.39
CA ASN A 441 -12.39 9.42 40.08
C ASN A 441 -12.45 7.88 40.22
N ALA A 442 -12.79 7.19 39.13
CA ALA A 442 -12.92 5.71 39.16
C ALA A 442 -11.65 4.96 39.60
N ALA A 443 -10.45 5.52 39.41
CA ALA A 443 -9.20 4.88 39.85
C ALA A 443 -8.98 5.03 41.36
N GLU A 444 -9.29 6.20 41.91
CA GLU A 444 -9.28 6.46 43.35
C GLU A 444 -10.33 5.60 44.06
N ALA A 445 -11.56 5.55 43.52
CA ALA A 445 -12.63 4.70 44.04
C ALA A 445 -12.24 3.21 44.06
N ALA A 446 -11.60 2.73 42.99
CA ALA A 446 -11.11 1.36 42.91
C ALA A 446 -10.03 1.04 43.95
N THR A 447 -9.19 2.02 44.27
CA THR A 447 -8.14 1.87 45.29
C THR A 447 -8.74 1.76 46.69
N ILE A 448 -9.77 2.56 46.99
CA ILE A 448 -10.48 2.51 48.28
C ILE A 448 -11.20 1.17 48.46
N LEU A 449 -11.84 0.66 47.39
CA LEU A 449 -12.59 -0.59 47.41
C LEU A 449 -11.74 -1.85 47.14
N ASP A 450 -10.41 -1.72 47.00
CA ASP A 450 -9.46 -2.81 46.72
C ASP A 450 -9.82 -3.71 45.51
N ILE A 451 -10.31 -3.08 44.44
CA ILE A 451 -10.69 -3.75 43.18
C ILE A 451 -9.99 -3.13 41.97
N TYR A 452 -10.04 -3.79 40.82
CA TYR A 452 -9.51 -3.20 39.59
C TYR A 452 -10.50 -2.17 39.03
N GLN A 453 -9.98 -1.11 38.42
CA GLN A 453 -10.76 0.04 37.94
C GLN A 453 -11.95 -0.32 37.04
N GLY A 454 -11.81 -1.35 36.21
CA GLY A 454 -12.90 -1.83 35.35
C GLY A 454 -14.16 -2.26 36.12
N ALA A 455 -14.02 -2.87 37.31
CA ALA A 455 -15.16 -3.32 38.11
C ALA A 455 -16.03 -2.14 38.58
N ILE A 456 -15.43 -0.99 38.90
CA ILE A 456 -16.14 0.23 39.29
C ILE A 456 -17.13 0.67 38.20
N TYR A 457 -16.71 0.63 36.93
CA TYR A 457 -17.60 1.00 35.82
C TYR A 457 -18.78 0.05 35.65
N HIS A 458 -18.59 -1.26 35.92
CA HIS A 458 -19.67 -2.25 35.83
C HIS A 458 -20.68 -2.06 36.97
N VAL A 459 -20.20 -1.89 38.20
CA VAL A 459 -21.07 -1.66 39.37
C VAL A 459 -21.82 -0.33 39.24
N ALA A 460 -21.14 0.73 38.79
CA ALA A 460 -21.80 2.02 38.52
C ALA A 460 -22.89 1.89 37.44
N ARG A 461 -22.61 1.13 36.36
CA ARG A 461 -23.58 0.89 35.28
C ARG A 461 -24.77 0.03 35.71
N SER A 462 -24.56 -0.89 36.66
CA SER A 462 -25.64 -1.69 37.27
C SER A 462 -26.55 -0.87 38.20
N GLY A 463 -26.18 0.38 38.50
CA GLY A 463 -26.94 1.27 39.38
C GLY A 463 -26.71 1.03 40.88
N LEU A 464 -25.79 0.13 41.25
CA LEU A 464 -25.48 -0.20 42.64
C LEU A 464 -24.58 0.84 43.33
N LEU A 465 -23.82 1.61 42.55
CA LEU A 465 -22.98 2.70 43.03
C LEU A 465 -23.41 4.01 42.35
N SER A 466 -23.91 4.93 43.16
CA SER A 466 -24.27 6.29 42.75
C SER A 466 -23.07 6.99 42.13
N HIS A 467 -23.29 7.65 41.00
CA HIS A 467 -22.21 8.29 40.26
C HIS A 467 -22.71 9.48 39.45
N GLU A 468 -21.80 10.42 39.22
CA GLU A 468 -21.98 11.53 38.32
C GLU A 468 -21.12 11.36 37.06
N ILE A 469 -21.68 11.71 35.90
CA ILE A 469 -20.93 11.68 34.64
C ILE A 469 -20.14 12.98 34.50
N TYR A 470 -18.82 12.89 34.52
CA TYR A 470 -17.92 14.01 34.32
C TYR A 470 -17.21 13.92 32.97
N MET A 471 -17.47 14.91 32.09
CA MET A 471 -17.00 14.90 30.69
C MET A 471 -17.41 13.62 29.93
N THR A 472 -17.14 13.57 28.62
CA THR A 472 -17.54 12.41 27.80
C THR A 472 -16.74 11.17 28.21
N ARG A 473 -17.31 10.33 29.10
CA ARG A 473 -16.87 8.98 29.53
C ARG A 473 -16.09 8.85 30.86
N GLN A 474 -16.00 9.86 31.72
CA GLN A 474 -15.44 9.66 33.08
C GLN A 474 -16.56 9.67 34.13
N LEU A 475 -16.46 8.79 35.12
CA LEU A 475 -17.37 8.74 36.25
C LEU A 475 -16.71 9.38 37.47
N ARG A 476 -17.50 10.14 38.23
CA ARG A 476 -17.13 10.72 39.52
C ARG A 476 -18.05 10.18 40.61
N PHE A 477 -17.48 10.01 41.78
CA PHE A 477 -18.13 9.43 42.95
C PHE A 477 -17.89 10.35 44.14
N THR A 478 -18.86 10.52 45.02
CA THR A 478 -18.61 11.19 46.30
C THR A 478 -17.92 10.20 47.25
N ILE A 479 -17.24 10.70 48.29
CA ILE A 479 -16.65 9.84 49.32
C ILE A 479 -17.78 9.13 50.09
N GLU A 480 -18.88 9.85 50.31
CA GLU A 480 -20.08 9.37 50.98
C GLU A 480 -20.69 8.18 50.24
N ASP A 481 -20.87 8.26 48.91
CA ASP A 481 -21.42 7.17 48.10
C ASP A 481 -20.55 5.91 48.14
N ILE A 482 -19.22 6.08 48.08
CA ILE A 482 -18.28 4.95 48.15
C ILE A 482 -18.32 4.30 49.52
N HIS A 483 -18.41 5.11 50.59
CA HIS A 483 -18.48 4.61 51.95
C HIS A 483 -19.79 3.88 52.23
N GLU A 484 -20.93 4.45 51.79
CA GLU A 484 -22.24 3.80 51.89
C GLU A 484 -22.27 2.47 51.12
N PHE A 485 -21.72 2.46 49.90
CA PHE A 485 -21.57 1.26 49.11
C PHE A 485 -20.73 0.19 49.82
N HIS A 486 -19.59 0.56 50.39
CA HIS A 486 -18.70 -0.36 51.11
C HIS A 486 -19.32 -0.91 52.40
N GLN A 487 -20.20 -0.15 53.06
CA GLN A 487 -20.95 -0.63 54.23
C GLN A 487 -22.01 -1.66 53.87
N GLN A 488 -22.67 -1.51 52.72
CA GLN A 488 -23.76 -2.39 52.31
C GLN A 488 -23.25 -3.66 51.59
N TYR A 489 -22.18 -3.53 50.82
CA TYR A 489 -21.71 -4.57 49.91
C TYR A 489 -20.26 -4.97 50.17
N VAL A 490 -19.93 -6.20 49.77
CA VAL A 490 -18.58 -6.77 49.88
C VAL A 490 -18.25 -7.55 48.62
N PHE A 491 -17.04 -7.33 48.08
CA PHE A 491 -16.54 -8.09 46.95
C PHE A 491 -15.96 -9.44 47.41
N ALA A 492 -16.09 -10.46 46.56
CA ALA A 492 -15.51 -11.78 46.85
C ALA A 492 -13.99 -11.74 47.16
N ARG A 493 -13.26 -10.81 46.53
CA ARG A 493 -11.81 -10.64 46.74
C ARG A 493 -11.47 -10.18 48.16
N GLU A 494 -12.27 -9.29 48.74
CA GLU A 494 -12.07 -8.80 50.09
C GLU A 494 -12.20 -9.95 51.11
N ILE A 495 -13.25 -10.76 50.96
CA ILE A 495 -13.48 -11.97 51.76
C ILE A 495 -12.31 -12.96 51.58
N ALA A 496 -11.85 -13.14 50.33
CA ALA A 496 -10.76 -14.05 50.02
C ALA A 496 -9.44 -13.63 50.69
N ARG A 497 -9.16 -12.32 50.73
CA ARG A 497 -7.96 -11.77 51.38
C ARG A 497 -8.00 -11.96 52.89
N GLN A 498 -9.16 -11.78 53.52
CA GLN A 498 -9.34 -12.03 54.96
C GLN A 498 -9.13 -13.50 55.33
N LEU A 499 -9.52 -14.43 54.45
CA LEU A 499 -9.44 -15.88 54.69
C LEU A 499 -8.20 -16.54 54.08
N GLY A 500 -7.34 -15.78 53.39
CA GLY A 500 -6.14 -16.31 52.73
C GLY A 500 -6.42 -17.30 51.59
N CYS A 501 -7.54 -17.16 50.87
CA CYS A 501 -7.97 -18.10 49.83
C CYS A 501 -8.17 -17.45 48.46
N ASN A 502 -8.52 -18.23 47.43
CA ASN A 502 -8.73 -17.73 46.07
C ASN A 502 -10.12 -17.10 45.90
N ALA A 503 -10.16 -15.84 45.43
CA ALA A 503 -11.37 -15.04 45.24
C ALA A 503 -12.45 -15.64 44.31
N THR A 504 -12.05 -16.43 43.31
CA THR A 504 -13.03 -17.10 42.42
C THR A 504 -13.64 -18.33 43.11
N ASN A 505 -12.81 -19.10 43.82
CA ASN A 505 -13.29 -20.30 44.53
C ASN A 505 -14.21 -19.93 45.69
N ILE A 506 -13.91 -18.85 46.43
CA ILE A 506 -14.74 -18.43 47.55
C ILE A 506 -16.10 -17.91 47.08
N ALA A 507 -16.16 -17.22 45.93
CA ALA A 507 -17.43 -16.76 45.38
C ALA A 507 -18.35 -17.93 45.01
N ASP A 508 -17.83 -18.93 44.30
CA ASP A 508 -18.59 -20.14 43.95
C ASP A 508 -19.04 -20.91 45.21
N LYS A 509 -18.21 -20.97 46.25
CA LYS A 509 -18.57 -21.60 47.54
C LYS A 509 -19.66 -20.84 48.29
N ILE A 510 -19.61 -19.51 48.33
CA ILE A 510 -20.66 -18.67 48.93
C ILE A 510 -21.99 -18.85 48.18
N ILE A 511 -21.94 -18.93 46.85
CA ILE A 511 -23.12 -19.21 46.02
C ILE A 511 -23.66 -20.62 46.29
N SER A 512 -22.78 -21.62 46.37
CA SER A 512 -23.14 -23.01 46.69
C SER A 512 -23.71 -23.17 48.11
N ALA A 513 -23.38 -22.26 49.03
CA ALA A 513 -23.95 -22.18 50.38
C ALA A 513 -25.32 -21.48 50.42
N GLY A 514 -25.86 -21.05 49.27
CA GLY A 514 -27.21 -20.52 49.13
C GLY A 514 -27.30 -18.98 49.11
N ILE A 515 -26.19 -18.26 49.21
CA ILE A 515 -26.19 -16.79 49.15
C ILE A 515 -26.16 -16.32 47.69
N LYS A 516 -27.15 -15.52 47.31
CA LYS A 516 -27.25 -14.98 45.96
C LYS A 516 -26.38 -13.72 45.82
N PRO A 517 -25.52 -13.63 44.79
CA PRO A 517 -24.78 -12.41 44.49
C PRO A 517 -25.72 -11.34 43.94
N ILE A 518 -25.41 -10.08 44.24
CA ILE A 518 -26.16 -8.91 43.73
C ILE A 518 -25.59 -8.43 42.39
N HIS A 519 -24.29 -8.62 42.17
CA HIS A 519 -23.59 -8.28 40.94
C HIS A 519 -22.63 -9.40 40.57
N GLY A 520 -22.35 -9.59 39.28
CA GLY A 520 -21.28 -10.44 38.82
C GLY A 520 -21.63 -11.25 37.57
N PRO A 521 -20.74 -12.18 37.15
CA PRO A 521 -20.83 -12.79 35.82
C PRO A 521 -22.14 -13.54 35.57
N GLY A 522 -22.77 -14.04 36.64
CA GLY A 522 -24.04 -14.79 36.60
C GLY A 522 -25.30 -13.95 36.80
N VAL A 523 -25.17 -12.65 37.04
CA VAL A 523 -26.31 -11.77 37.38
C VAL A 523 -26.52 -10.74 36.29
N ASP A 524 -25.49 -9.97 35.95
CA ASP A 524 -25.60 -8.78 35.08
C ASP A 524 -24.39 -8.60 34.17
N ASP A 525 -23.72 -9.70 33.81
CA ASP A 525 -22.46 -9.72 33.05
C ASP A 525 -21.32 -8.91 33.69
N GLY A 526 -21.45 -8.58 34.98
CA GLY A 526 -20.37 -8.04 35.79
C GLY A 526 -19.17 -8.97 35.82
N LEU A 527 -17.97 -8.44 35.93
CA LEU A 527 -16.75 -9.26 35.89
C LEU A 527 -16.38 -9.87 37.26
N VAL A 528 -16.89 -9.35 38.36
CA VAL A 528 -16.60 -9.80 39.74
C VAL A 528 -17.89 -9.96 40.53
N TYR A 529 -17.97 -10.99 41.37
CA TYR A 529 -19.11 -11.18 42.26
C TYR A 529 -19.09 -10.19 43.45
N LEU A 530 -20.24 -9.58 43.68
CA LEU A 530 -20.54 -8.71 44.83
C LEU A 530 -21.69 -9.32 45.64
N PHE A 531 -21.58 -9.31 46.96
CA PHE A 531 -22.58 -9.81 47.89
C PHE A 531 -23.00 -8.71 48.87
N ARG A 532 -24.19 -8.83 49.46
CA ARG A 532 -24.56 -7.98 50.61
C ARG A 532 -23.81 -8.45 51.85
N ARG A 533 -23.26 -7.51 52.62
CA ARG A 533 -22.57 -7.84 53.88
C ARG A 533 -23.49 -8.53 54.89
N SER A 534 -24.77 -8.12 54.95
CA SER A 534 -25.78 -8.76 55.80
C SER A 534 -25.91 -10.26 55.53
N ASP A 535 -25.92 -10.64 54.26
CA ASP A 535 -26.21 -12.01 53.83
C ASP A 535 -24.97 -12.89 54.07
N VAL A 536 -23.78 -12.34 53.82
CA VAL A 536 -22.51 -13.03 54.06
C VAL A 536 -22.22 -13.19 55.55
N ALA A 537 -22.60 -12.23 56.39
CA ALA A 537 -22.39 -12.28 57.84
C ALA A 537 -23.15 -13.43 58.52
N THR A 538 -24.20 -13.97 57.89
CA THR A 538 -24.93 -15.15 58.40
C THR A 538 -24.18 -16.47 58.22
N LEU A 539 -23.09 -16.47 57.45
CA LEU A 539 -22.33 -17.66 57.11
C LEU A 539 -21.07 -17.82 57.97
N ASP A 540 -20.77 -19.07 58.35
CA ASP A 540 -19.43 -19.43 58.83
C ASP A 540 -18.46 -19.57 57.65
N LEU A 541 -17.81 -18.47 57.32
CA LEU A 541 -16.91 -18.36 56.17
C LEU A 541 -15.68 -19.26 56.28
N ALA A 542 -15.21 -19.59 57.48
CA ALA A 542 -14.06 -20.47 57.69
C ALA A 542 -14.42 -21.93 57.35
N LYS A 543 -15.63 -22.36 57.74
CA LYS A 543 -16.17 -23.69 57.40
C LYS A 543 -16.45 -23.82 55.90
N ILE A 544 -16.98 -22.77 55.26
CA ILE A 544 -17.22 -22.78 53.81
C ILE A 544 -15.92 -22.81 53.02
N CYS A 545 -14.90 -22.05 53.46
CA CYS A 545 -13.58 -22.04 52.83
C CYS A 545 -12.94 -23.44 52.80
N SER A 546 -13.16 -24.25 53.83
CA SER A 546 -12.62 -25.62 53.98
C SER A 546 -13.48 -26.73 53.34
N GLN A 547 -14.69 -26.44 52.84
CA GLN A 547 -15.52 -27.43 52.16
C GLN A 547 -14.94 -27.87 50.80
N ILE A 548 -14.89 -29.19 50.57
CA ILE A 548 -14.30 -29.81 49.37
C ILE A 548 -15.32 -29.93 48.21
N PRO A 549 -16.59 -30.34 48.39
CA PRO A 549 -17.57 -30.28 47.31
C PRO A 549 -18.29 -28.92 47.30
N TYR A 550 -18.21 -28.20 46.18
CA TYR A 550 -19.00 -27.00 45.90
C TYR A 550 -19.35 -26.93 44.41
N GLU A 551 -20.49 -26.34 44.08
CA GLU A 551 -20.89 -26.13 42.68
C GLU A 551 -20.16 -24.92 42.10
N SER A 552 -19.63 -25.05 40.89
CA SER A 552 -18.99 -23.92 40.17
C SER A 552 -19.55 -23.80 38.76
N ARG A 553 -19.72 -22.56 38.31
CA ARG A 553 -20.25 -22.28 36.96
C ARG A 553 -19.29 -22.70 35.84
N ALA A 554 -17.98 -22.62 36.11
CA ALA A 554 -16.92 -22.96 35.15
C ALA A 554 -16.50 -24.45 35.20
N GLY A 555 -17.18 -25.30 35.99
CA GLY A 555 -16.88 -26.73 36.09
C GLY A 555 -15.58 -27.07 36.85
N ARG A 556 -15.08 -26.15 37.69
CA ARG A 556 -13.87 -26.29 38.53
C ARG A 556 -14.15 -26.96 39.89
N GLY A 557 -15.41 -27.09 40.27
CA GLY A 557 -15.89 -27.88 41.40
C GLY A 557 -15.92 -29.35 41.01
N HIS A 558 -15.43 -30.23 41.89
CA HIS A 558 -15.47 -31.67 41.70
C HIS A 558 -16.94 -32.10 41.47
N LYS A 559 -17.26 -32.39 40.20
CA LYS A 559 -18.63 -32.52 39.69
C LYS A 559 -19.41 -33.61 40.42
N ARG A 560 -20.65 -33.27 40.81
CA ARG A 560 -21.73 -34.27 40.85
C ARG A 560 -21.83 -34.89 39.46
N THR A 561 -21.70 -36.21 39.40
CA THR A 561 -21.94 -37.05 38.23
C THR A 561 -23.42 -36.92 37.84
N SER A 562 -23.76 -35.97 36.96
CA SER A 562 -25.06 -35.97 36.31
C SER A 562 -25.04 -36.97 35.16
N ASN A 563 -25.64 -38.13 35.41
CA ASN A 563 -26.03 -39.09 34.39
C ASN A 563 -27.05 -38.44 33.44
N LEU A 564 -26.59 -37.81 32.36
CA LEU A 564 -27.45 -37.64 31.18
C LEU A 564 -27.34 -38.89 30.31
N ALA A 565 -28.21 -39.85 30.58
CA ALA A 565 -28.49 -41.00 29.73
C ALA A 565 -29.29 -40.55 28.50
N ASN A 566 -28.67 -39.74 27.62
CA ASN A 566 -29.18 -39.51 26.28
C ASN A 566 -28.05 -39.82 25.29
N THR A 567 -28.05 -41.04 24.77
CA THR A 567 -26.98 -41.63 23.96
C THR A 567 -26.72 -40.88 22.65
N ASP A 568 -27.66 -40.05 22.21
CA ASP A 568 -27.61 -39.38 20.91
C ASP A 568 -26.93 -38.01 20.92
N LEU A 569 -26.64 -37.43 22.09
CA LEU A 569 -26.06 -36.08 22.19
C LEU A 569 -24.73 -36.11 22.94
N LEU A 570 -23.67 -35.64 22.26
CA LEU A 570 -22.31 -35.59 22.78
C LEU A 570 -21.96 -34.17 23.22
N THR A 571 -21.38 -34.06 24.42
CA THR A 571 -20.82 -32.80 24.92
C THR A 571 -19.50 -32.47 24.24
N LYS A 572 -19.10 -31.19 24.24
CA LYS A 572 -17.83 -30.72 23.66
C LYS A 572 -16.60 -31.59 24.03
N PRO A 573 -16.39 -32.01 25.30
CA PRO A 573 -15.28 -32.91 25.65
C PRO A 573 -15.40 -34.32 25.04
N GLN A 574 -16.61 -34.87 24.96
CA GLN A 574 -16.85 -36.19 24.35
C GLN A 574 -16.58 -36.17 22.85
N VAL A 575 -17.00 -35.11 22.15
CA VAL A 575 -16.72 -34.91 20.72
C VAL A 575 -15.22 -34.77 20.47
N CYS A 576 -14.52 -33.95 21.26
CA CYS A 576 -13.06 -33.80 21.16
C CYS A 576 -12.33 -35.14 21.34
N LYS A 577 -12.78 -35.96 22.31
CA LYS A 577 -12.20 -37.28 22.56
C LYS A 577 -12.47 -38.25 21.40
N LEU A 578 -13.69 -38.27 20.86
CA LEU A 578 -14.08 -39.19 19.78
C LEU A 578 -13.40 -38.86 18.45
N LEU A 579 -13.27 -37.57 18.13
CA LEU A 579 -12.56 -37.09 16.94
C LEU A 579 -11.04 -37.00 17.14
N SER A 580 -10.54 -37.20 18.37
CA SER A 580 -9.12 -37.01 18.72
C SER A 580 -8.58 -35.61 18.37
N ILE A 581 -9.41 -34.57 18.55
CA ILE A 581 -9.05 -33.16 18.29
C ILE A 581 -9.12 -32.31 19.56
N ARG A 582 -8.42 -31.17 19.58
CA ARG A 582 -8.41 -30.23 20.70
C ARG A 582 -9.66 -29.34 20.70
N PRO A 583 -10.09 -28.77 21.86
CA PRO A 583 -11.29 -27.94 21.94
C PRO A 583 -11.34 -26.74 20.98
N HIS A 584 -10.21 -26.07 20.77
CA HIS A 584 -10.13 -24.93 19.84
C HIS A 584 -10.19 -25.36 18.36
N GLN A 585 -9.84 -26.61 18.03
CA GLN A 585 -9.98 -27.14 16.67
C GLN A 585 -11.46 -27.41 16.38
N LEU A 586 -12.19 -27.98 17.36
CA LEU A 586 -13.64 -28.17 17.26
C LEU A 586 -14.39 -26.84 17.07
N ASP A 587 -13.95 -25.76 17.72
CA ASP A 587 -14.52 -24.41 17.51
C ASP A 587 -14.31 -23.92 16.07
N LYS A 588 -13.17 -24.23 15.44
CA LYS A 588 -12.91 -23.91 14.04
C LYS A 588 -13.74 -24.76 13.07
N VAL A 589 -13.89 -26.05 13.34
CA VAL A 589 -14.79 -26.94 12.57
C VAL A 589 -16.21 -26.39 12.59
N SER A 590 -16.67 -25.94 13.76
CA SER A 590 -18.00 -25.35 13.94
C SER A 590 -18.13 -24.01 13.21
N SER A 591 -17.12 -23.14 13.29
CA SER A 591 -17.10 -21.85 12.59
C SER A 591 -17.06 -21.99 11.06
N ALA A 592 -16.44 -23.07 10.58
CA ALA A 592 -16.43 -23.41 9.15
C ALA A 592 -17.74 -24.05 8.67
N GLY A 593 -18.69 -24.33 9.57
CA GLY A 593 -19.99 -24.92 9.26
C GLY A 593 -19.95 -26.43 8.96
N LEU A 594 -18.82 -27.10 9.19
CA LEU A 594 -18.65 -28.53 8.90
C LEU A 594 -19.24 -29.46 9.96
N LEU A 595 -19.38 -28.95 11.20
CA LEU A 595 -20.05 -29.65 12.31
C LEU A 595 -20.77 -28.63 13.17
N VAL A 596 -22.10 -28.62 13.14
CA VAL A 596 -22.91 -27.56 13.77
C VAL A 596 -23.42 -28.05 15.13
N PRO A 597 -23.38 -27.21 16.19
CA PRO A 597 -23.96 -27.57 17.48
C PRO A 597 -25.47 -27.77 17.38
N TYR A 598 -25.99 -28.77 18.11
CA TYR A 598 -27.42 -29.07 18.15
C TYR A 598 -28.19 -27.94 18.83
N GLN A 599 -29.15 -27.35 18.11
CA GLN A 599 -30.01 -26.29 18.64
C GLN A 599 -31.25 -26.91 19.30
N SER A 600 -31.25 -26.89 20.64
CA SER A 600 -32.45 -27.16 21.45
C SER A 600 -33.39 -25.95 21.44
N ARG A 601 -34.71 -26.19 21.54
CA ARG A 601 -35.73 -25.13 21.72
C ARG A 601 -35.64 -24.46 23.11
N GLU A 602 -34.96 -25.08 24.06
CA GLU A 602 -34.69 -24.55 25.40
C GLU A 602 -33.20 -24.21 25.56
N PRO A 603 -32.86 -23.15 26.33
CA PRO A 603 -31.48 -22.72 26.54
C PRO A 603 -30.68 -23.82 27.28
N ALA A 604 -29.89 -24.60 26.53
CA ALA A 604 -29.08 -25.67 27.09
C ALA A 604 -27.88 -25.12 27.88
N ILE A 605 -27.63 -25.71 29.05
CA ILE A 605 -26.51 -25.36 29.96
C ILE A 605 -25.14 -25.65 29.33
N CYS A 606 -25.08 -26.51 28.32
CA CYS A 606 -23.85 -26.82 27.59
C CYS A 606 -24.09 -27.06 26.09
N ILE A 607 -23.09 -26.73 25.27
CA ILE A 607 -23.11 -26.97 23.82
C ILE A 607 -22.97 -28.48 23.57
N THR A 608 -23.93 -29.05 22.85
CA THR A 608 -24.00 -30.47 22.48
C THR A 608 -24.05 -30.65 20.95
N TYR A 609 -23.66 -31.83 20.48
CA TYR A 609 -23.63 -32.22 19.07
C TYR A 609 -24.33 -33.57 18.92
N ARG A 610 -25.05 -33.81 17.82
CA ARG A 610 -25.63 -35.14 17.57
C ARG A 610 -24.52 -36.14 17.29
N ALA A 611 -24.61 -37.32 17.90
CA ALA A 611 -23.63 -38.39 17.72
C ALA A 611 -23.51 -38.80 16.24
N ALA A 612 -24.62 -38.84 15.50
CA ALA A 612 -24.65 -39.14 14.07
C ALA A 612 -23.83 -38.13 13.23
N ASP A 613 -24.00 -36.83 13.47
CA ASP A 613 -23.30 -35.77 12.72
C ASP A 613 -21.80 -35.79 13.00
N VAL A 614 -21.42 -36.09 14.26
CA VAL A 614 -20.02 -36.21 14.67
C VAL A 614 -19.38 -37.43 14.01
N GLU A 615 -20.07 -38.57 13.96
CA GLU A 615 -19.54 -39.78 13.33
C GLU A 615 -19.48 -39.63 11.79
N ALA A 616 -20.45 -38.97 11.16
CA ALA A 616 -20.37 -38.63 9.74
C ALA A 616 -19.14 -37.77 9.42
N TYR A 617 -18.91 -36.70 10.20
CA TYR A 617 -17.69 -35.88 10.06
C TYR A 617 -16.41 -36.70 10.25
N ARG A 618 -16.42 -37.63 11.22
CA ARG A 618 -15.28 -38.52 11.48
C ARG A 618 -15.00 -39.43 10.29
N GLN A 619 -16.03 -40.01 9.69
CA GLN A 619 -15.91 -40.89 8.52
C GLN A 619 -15.42 -40.11 7.30
N ASP A 620 -15.99 -38.93 7.05
CA ASP A 620 -15.70 -38.14 5.86
C ASP A 620 -14.29 -37.54 5.85
N TYR A 621 -13.78 -37.11 7.02
CA TYR A 621 -12.55 -36.32 7.10
C TYR A 621 -11.43 -36.96 7.89
N ILE A 622 -11.71 -37.70 8.97
CA ILE A 622 -10.68 -38.22 9.87
C ILE A 622 -10.27 -39.64 9.48
N GLN A 623 -11.25 -40.53 9.29
CA GLN A 623 -11.05 -41.94 8.93
C GLN A 623 -10.98 -42.18 7.40
N ASN A 624 -11.25 -41.15 6.61
CA ASN A 624 -11.18 -41.24 5.15
C ASN A 624 -9.73 -41.46 4.68
N THR A 625 -9.42 -42.71 4.33
CA THR A 625 -8.09 -43.13 3.85
C THR A 625 -7.72 -42.54 2.48
N ASN A 626 -8.70 -41.98 1.76
CA ASN A 626 -8.47 -41.27 0.50
C ASN A 626 -8.04 -39.81 0.70
N LEU A 627 -8.09 -39.28 1.93
CA LEU A 627 -7.59 -37.95 2.25
C LEU A 627 -6.23 -38.06 2.91
N VAL A 628 -5.23 -37.42 2.30
CA VAL A 628 -3.88 -37.34 2.84
C VAL A 628 -3.58 -35.96 3.39
N SER A 629 -2.76 -35.90 4.44
CA SER A 629 -2.27 -34.66 5.02
C SER A 629 -1.33 -33.92 4.07
N ILE A 630 -1.07 -32.64 4.33
CA ILE A 630 -0.08 -31.87 3.57
C ILE A 630 1.33 -32.48 3.64
N TYR A 631 1.68 -33.12 4.75
CA TYR A 631 2.98 -33.78 4.91
C TYR A 631 3.09 -35.01 4.03
N GLU A 632 2.08 -35.89 4.06
CA GLU A 632 2.02 -37.09 3.20
C GLU A 632 1.94 -36.71 1.72
N ALA A 633 1.15 -35.70 1.35
CA ALA A 633 1.10 -35.19 -0.01
C ALA A 633 2.47 -34.67 -0.48
N HIS A 634 3.24 -34.05 0.42
CA HIS A 634 4.58 -33.57 0.12
C HIS A 634 5.56 -34.73 -0.08
N GLN A 635 5.46 -35.75 0.77
CA GLN A 635 6.25 -36.97 0.64
C GLN A 635 5.96 -37.69 -0.68
N MET A 636 4.68 -37.94 -0.99
CA MET A 636 4.25 -38.56 -2.25
C MET A 636 4.77 -37.80 -3.48
N ALA A 637 4.71 -36.46 -3.45
CA ALA A 637 5.24 -35.64 -4.54
C ALA A 637 6.75 -35.74 -4.67
N SER A 638 7.47 -35.72 -3.54
CA SER A 638 8.93 -35.79 -3.49
C SER A 638 9.46 -37.15 -3.97
N GLU A 639 8.80 -38.25 -3.65
CA GLU A 639 9.16 -39.60 -4.13
C GLU A 639 9.08 -39.69 -5.67
N LYS A 640 8.18 -38.93 -6.28
CA LYS A 640 8.04 -38.80 -7.74
C LYS A 640 8.90 -37.69 -8.35
N GLY A 641 9.72 -37.01 -7.54
CA GLY A 641 10.63 -35.94 -7.98
C GLY A 641 9.95 -34.59 -8.27
N TYR A 642 8.73 -34.37 -7.78
CA TYR A 642 7.96 -33.15 -7.98
C TYR A 642 7.87 -32.31 -6.71
N ARG A 643 7.76 -30.97 -6.84
CA ARG A 643 7.53 -30.08 -5.70
C ARG A 643 6.04 -29.82 -5.55
N LEU A 644 5.42 -30.30 -4.46
CA LEU A 644 3.99 -30.17 -4.20
C LEU A 644 3.47 -28.75 -4.42
N GLN A 645 4.12 -27.74 -3.83
CA GLN A 645 3.65 -26.35 -3.91
C GLN A 645 3.71 -25.75 -5.32
N PHE A 646 4.74 -26.07 -6.11
CA PHE A 646 5.02 -25.35 -7.37
C PHE A 646 4.57 -26.10 -8.61
N ASP A 647 4.58 -27.43 -8.56
CA ASP A 647 4.38 -28.29 -9.72
C ASP A 647 2.97 -28.91 -9.70
N ILE A 648 2.29 -28.95 -8.54
CA ILE A 648 0.97 -29.58 -8.36
C ILE A 648 -0.09 -28.58 -7.88
N LEU A 649 0.10 -28.00 -6.68
CA LEU A 649 -0.86 -27.06 -6.10
C LEU A 649 -0.85 -25.70 -6.79
N GLY A 650 0.34 -25.21 -7.11
CA GLY A 650 0.52 -23.96 -7.83
C GLY A 650 -0.31 -23.93 -9.11
N PRO A 651 -0.20 -24.91 -10.02
CA PRO A 651 -1.02 -25.03 -11.21
C PRO A 651 -2.50 -25.43 -10.96
N GLY A 652 -2.89 -25.77 -9.73
CA GLY A 652 -4.27 -26.18 -9.42
C GLY A 652 -4.65 -27.55 -10.00
N LEU A 653 -3.69 -28.46 -10.13
CA LEU A 653 -3.95 -29.85 -10.55
C LEU A 653 -4.71 -30.66 -9.49
N VAL A 654 -4.68 -30.21 -8.23
CA VAL A 654 -5.34 -30.84 -7.09
C VAL A 654 -5.97 -29.75 -6.24
N ALA A 655 -7.21 -29.96 -5.79
CA ALA A 655 -7.90 -29.03 -4.91
C ALA A 655 -7.59 -29.32 -3.43
N ALA A 656 -7.44 -28.28 -2.63
CA ALA A 656 -7.30 -28.41 -1.18
C ALA A 656 -8.68 -28.53 -0.53
N ILE A 657 -8.84 -29.51 0.38
CA ILE A 657 -10.05 -29.74 1.16
C ILE A 657 -9.80 -29.28 2.59
N SER A 658 -10.60 -28.33 3.06
CA SER A 658 -10.51 -27.87 4.45
C SER A 658 -11.32 -28.79 5.35
N THR A 659 -10.69 -29.26 6.43
CA THR A 659 -11.38 -29.91 7.56
C THR A 659 -11.77 -28.89 8.64
N GLY A 660 -11.74 -27.59 8.32
CA GLY A 660 -11.98 -26.50 9.28
C GLY A 660 -10.76 -26.11 10.13
N TYR A 661 -9.79 -27.01 10.36
CA TYR A 661 -8.56 -26.68 11.08
C TYR A 661 -7.25 -27.05 10.35
N GLU A 662 -7.32 -27.91 9.33
CA GLU A 662 -6.20 -28.25 8.45
C GLU A 662 -6.66 -28.39 6.99
N MET A 663 -5.69 -28.47 6.08
CA MET A 663 -5.93 -28.74 4.67
C MET A 663 -5.49 -30.17 4.35
N ARG A 664 -6.36 -30.93 3.69
CA ARG A 664 -6.12 -32.28 3.19
C ARG A 664 -6.32 -32.32 1.67
N TYR A 665 -5.83 -33.39 1.05
CA TYR A 665 -5.85 -33.57 -0.41
C TYR A 665 -6.32 -34.98 -0.75
N HIS A 666 -7.07 -35.15 -1.84
CA HIS A 666 -7.44 -36.48 -2.31
C HIS A 666 -6.21 -37.20 -2.88
N ARG A 667 -5.95 -38.41 -2.37
CA ARG A 667 -4.89 -39.31 -2.86
C ARG A 667 -5.04 -39.58 -4.36
N ASN A 668 -6.26 -39.86 -4.81
CA ASN A 668 -6.55 -40.17 -6.22
C ASN A 668 -6.28 -38.96 -7.14
N GLU A 669 -6.56 -37.74 -6.69
CA GLU A 669 -6.25 -36.53 -7.44
C GLU A 669 -4.74 -36.29 -7.53
N LEU A 670 -4.00 -36.53 -6.43
CA LEU A 670 -2.53 -36.46 -6.43
C LEU A 670 -1.93 -37.48 -7.39
N GLU A 671 -2.39 -38.73 -7.37
CA GLU A 671 -1.96 -39.76 -8.31
C GLU A 671 -2.33 -39.43 -9.76
N GLY A 672 -3.51 -38.87 -9.99
CA GLY A 672 -3.92 -38.35 -11.28
C GLY A 672 -3.00 -37.22 -11.77
N ALA A 673 -2.65 -36.28 -10.89
CA ALA A 673 -1.71 -35.21 -11.19
C ALA A 673 -0.31 -35.75 -11.53
N PHE A 674 0.17 -36.78 -10.83
CA PHE A 674 1.44 -37.43 -11.19
C PHE A 674 1.38 -38.08 -12.57
N LYS A 675 0.30 -38.78 -12.90
CA LYS A 675 0.12 -39.38 -14.24
C LYS A 675 0.09 -38.32 -15.34
N ILE A 676 -0.56 -37.18 -15.11
CA ILE A 676 -0.57 -36.05 -16.04
C ILE A 676 0.85 -35.50 -16.21
N LEU A 677 1.58 -35.27 -15.12
CA LEU A 677 2.95 -34.73 -15.18
C LEU A 677 3.95 -35.73 -15.80
N GLU A 678 3.78 -37.04 -15.57
CA GLU A 678 4.59 -38.10 -16.17
C GLU A 678 4.34 -38.24 -17.69
N SER A 679 3.10 -38.02 -18.15
CA SER A 679 2.70 -38.13 -19.56
C SER A 679 2.81 -36.82 -20.36
N THR A 680 3.18 -35.72 -19.71
CA THR A 680 3.31 -34.40 -20.35
C THR A 680 4.71 -33.81 -20.22
N LEU A 681 5.02 -32.85 -21.08
CA LEU A 681 6.23 -32.03 -21.05
C LEU A 681 5.84 -30.59 -20.79
N ASN A 682 6.58 -29.92 -19.91
CA ASN A 682 6.47 -28.47 -19.81
C ASN A 682 7.24 -27.77 -20.95
N VAL A 683 6.99 -26.48 -21.15
CA VAL A 683 7.63 -25.67 -22.21
C VAL A 683 9.16 -25.80 -22.23
N ARG A 684 9.82 -25.90 -21.07
CA ARG A 684 11.29 -26.02 -21.02
C ARG A 684 11.77 -27.40 -21.45
N GLN A 685 11.12 -28.46 -20.98
CA GLN A 685 11.42 -29.82 -21.38
C GLN A 685 11.16 -30.01 -22.88
N LEU A 686 10.04 -29.48 -23.38
CA LEU A 686 9.71 -29.52 -24.80
C LEU A 686 10.75 -28.74 -25.65
N ALA A 687 11.22 -27.59 -25.17
CA ALA A 687 12.30 -26.83 -25.82
C ALA A 687 13.60 -27.63 -25.89
N LEU A 688 13.98 -28.32 -24.80
CA LEU A 688 15.15 -29.19 -24.76
C LEU A 688 15.02 -30.37 -25.73
N THR A 689 13.85 -31.01 -25.79
CA THR A 689 13.63 -32.19 -26.64
C THR A 689 13.51 -31.83 -28.13
N THR A 690 12.92 -30.68 -28.48
CA THR A 690 12.66 -30.30 -29.87
C THR A 690 13.67 -29.31 -30.46
N GLY A 691 14.50 -28.69 -29.62
CA GLY A 691 15.40 -27.60 -30.00
C GLY A 691 14.69 -26.27 -30.30
N LEU A 692 13.37 -26.19 -30.13
CA LEU A 692 12.59 -24.97 -30.36
C LEU A 692 12.69 -23.98 -29.20
N SER A 693 12.65 -22.69 -29.50
CA SER A 693 12.69 -21.68 -28.44
C SER A 693 11.42 -21.75 -27.57
N PRO A 694 11.52 -21.51 -26.25
CA PRO A 694 10.35 -21.42 -25.36
C PRO A 694 9.31 -20.37 -25.78
N ALA A 695 9.71 -19.35 -26.56
CA ALA A 695 8.79 -18.35 -27.11
C ALA A 695 7.99 -18.93 -28.29
N THR A 696 8.66 -19.63 -29.21
CA THR A 696 8.04 -20.33 -30.34
C THR A 696 7.02 -21.36 -29.86
N ILE A 697 7.38 -22.18 -28.88
CA ILE A 697 6.47 -23.20 -28.31
C ILE A 697 5.22 -22.55 -27.70
N ARG A 698 5.35 -21.40 -27.02
CA ARG A 698 4.21 -20.70 -26.43
C ARG A 698 3.33 -20.00 -27.47
N ASN A 699 3.91 -19.52 -28.56
CA ASN A 699 3.14 -18.95 -29.67
C ASN A 699 2.38 -20.03 -30.42
N GLU A 700 3.03 -21.16 -30.75
CA GLU A 700 2.38 -22.32 -31.37
C GLU A 700 1.30 -22.94 -30.48
N ALA A 701 1.48 -22.93 -29.16
CA ALA A 701 0.45 -23.39 -28.22
C ALA A 701 -0.75 -22.45 -28.12
N ARG A 702 -0.57 -21.16 -28.43
CA ARG A 702 -1.61 -20.13 -28.32
C ARG A 702 -2.37 -19.92 -29.63
N GLU A 703 -1.67 -19.96 -30.75
CA GLU A 703 -2.16 -19.57 -32.08
C GLU A 703 -1.87 -20.62 -33.18
N GLY A 704 -1.20 -21.73 -32.86
CA GLY A 704 -0.67 -22.70 -33.83
C GLY A 704 -1.14 -24.14 -33.63
N CYS A 705 -0.36 -25.11 -34.11
CA CYS A 705 -0.80 -26.52 -34.24
C CYS A 705 -0.56 -27.37 -32.97
N LEU A 706 0.12 -26.83 -31.95
CA LEU A 706 0.49 -27.57 -30.75
C LEU A 706 -0.66 -27.57 -29.74
N THR A 707 -1.45 -28.65 -29.70
CA THR A 707 -2.48 -28.83 -28.68
C THR A 707 -1.82 -28.94 -27.30
N SER A 708 -2.22 -28.07 -26.39
CA SER A 708 -1.64 -27.99 -25.04
C SER A 708 -2.72 -28.02 -23.97
N LEU A 709 -2.43 -28.67 -22.87
CA LEU A 709 -3.25 -28.61 -21.67
C LEU A 709 -2.83 -27.34 -20.90
N VAL A 710 -3.74 -26.38 -20.82
CA VAL A 710 -3.51 -25.11 -20.14
C VAL A 710 -3.85 -25.26 -18.67
N VAL A 711 -2.86 -25.06 -17.82
CA VAL A 711 -2.97 -25.16 -16.37
C VAL A 711 -2.65 -23.79 -15.75
N PHE A 712 -3.49 -23.28 -14.84
CA PHE A 712 -3.34 -21.93 -14.30
C PHE A 712 -2.61 -21.95 -12.97
N SER A 713 -1.55 -21.15 -12.83
CA SER A 713 -0.93 -20.97 -11.52
C SER A 713 -1.88 -20.20 -10.57
N GLY A 714 -1.77 -20.38 -9.26
CA GLY A 714 -2.51 -19.64 -8.24
C GLY A 714 -2.33 -18.11 -8.29
N ASN A 715 -1.42 -17.61 -9.13
CA ASN A 715 -1.23 -16.19 -9.43
C ASN A 715 -1.87 -15.76 -10.77
N GLY A 716 -2.68 -16.62 -11.40
CA GLY A 716 -3.34 -16.39 -12.68
C GLY A 716 -2.45 -16.58 -13.92
N MET A 717 -1.22 -17.09 -13.79
CA MET A 717 -0.33 -17.29 -14.96
C MET A 717 -0.62 -18.64 -15.64
N ARG A 718 -0.89 -18.61 -16.95
CA ARG A 718 -1.05 -19.83 -17.78
C ARG A 718 0.28 -20.59 -17.91
N ARG A 719 0.26 -21.87 -17.56
CA ARG A 719 1.31 -22.84 -17.86
C ARG A 719 0.78 -23.82 -18.92
N TYR A 720 1.62 -24.13 -19.90
CA TYR A 720 1.29 -25.06 -20.97
C TYR A 720 2.00 -26.40 -20.71
N LEU A 721 1.23 -27.48 -20.67
CA LEU A 721 1.70 -28.86 -20.66
C LEU A 721 1.35 -29.52 -22.00
N PHE A 722 2.28 -30.28 -22.56
CA PHE A 722 2.12 -30.91 -23.88
C PHE A 722 2.21 -32.42 -23.73
N SER A 723 1.31 -33.17 -24.35
CA SER A 723 1.37 -34.64 -24.32
C SER A 723 2.67 -35.14 -24.97
N LYS A 724 3.39 -36.05 -24.29
CA LYS A 724 4.61 -36.67 -24.83
C LYS A 724 4.33 -37.39 -26.15
N GLN A 725 3.20 -38.10 -26.27
CA GLN A 725 2.80 -38.82 -27.49
C GLN A 725 2.56 -37.86 -28.68
N ALA A 726 1.95 -36.69 -28.44
CA ALA A 726 1.69 -35.72 -29.51
C ALA A 726 2.99 -35.09 -30.06
N VAL A 727 4.02 -34.97 -29.21
CA VAL A 727 5.33 -34.41 -29.57
C VAL A 727 6.17 -35.42 -30.36
N GLU A 728 6.08 -36.72 -30.05
CA GLU A 728 6.75 -37.79 -30.81
C GLU A 728 6.20 -37.91 -32.25
N VAL A 729 4.90 -37.69 -32.44
CA VAL A 729 4.28 -37.63 -33.78
C VAL A 729 4.79 -36.42 -34.59
N LEU A 730 5.07 -35.29 -33.94
CA LEU A 730 5.65 -34.10 -34.59
C LEU A 730 7.12 -34.30 -34.99
N ILE A 731 7.92 -34.98 -34.14
CA ILE A 731 9.32 -35.30 -34.43
C ILE A 731 9.42 -36.34 -35.56
N SER A 732 8.56 -37.36 -35.56
CA SER A 732 8.53 -38.39 -36.62
C SER A 732 8.08 -37.84 -37.97
N LYS A 733 7.08 -36.95 -38.02
CA LYS A 733 6.69 -36.25 -39.27
C LYS A 733 7.81 -35.35 -39.81
N LYS A 734 8.51 -34.59 -38.96
CA LYS A 734 9.65 -33.75 -39.37
C LYS A 734 10.81 -34.58 -39.96
N ASN A 735 11.04 -35.78 -39.44
CA ASN A 735 12.05 -36.70 -39.96
C ASN A 735 11.60 -37.42 -41.25
N GLN A 736 10.30 -37.67 -41.45
CA GLN A 736 9.75 -38.17 -42.72
C GLN A 736 9.81 -37.13 -43.84
N SER A 737 9.54 -35.85 -43.55
CA SER A 737 9.68 -34.74 -44.52
C SER A 737 11.12 -34.59 -45.00
N ARG A 738 12.10 -34.67 -44.08
CA ARG A 738 13.53 -34.67 -44.42
C ARG A 738 13.98 -35.88 -45.23
N LYS A 739 13.39 -37.06 -45.03
CA LYS A 739 13.69 -38.25 -45.85
C LYS A 739 13.08 -38.17 -47.26
N LYS A 740 11.96 -37.46 -47.45
CA LYS A 740 11.40 -37.17 -48.77
C LYS A 740 12.27 -36.17 -49.55
N GLU A 741 12.75 -35.11 -48.88
CA GLU A 741 13.68 -34.14 -49.50
C GLU A 741 15.03 -34.77 -49.90
N ILE A 742 15.53 -35.77 -49.16
CA ILE A 742 16.78 -36.46 -49.51
C ILE A 742 16.56 -37.57 -50.56
N GLY A 743 15.32 -38.04 -50.74
CA GLY A 743 14.97 -39.09 -51.72
C GLY A 743 14.80 -38.57 -53.15
N ASP A 744 14.41 -37.30 -53.32
CA ASP A 744 14.25 -36.66 -54.64
C ASP A 744 15.57 -36.11 -55.20
N ASP A 745 16.61 -35.96 -54.38
CA ASP A 745 17.95 -35.50 -54.80
C ASP A 745 18.88 -36.64 -55.30
N PHE A 746 18.38 -37.88 -55.42
CA PHE A 746 19.17 -39.03 -55.91
C PHE A 746 18.66 -39.68 -57.20
N ILE A 747 17.68 -39.08 -57.89
CA ILE A 747 17.32 -39.42 -59.27
C ILE A 747 17.08 -38.12 -60.06
N SER A 748 18.16 -37.46 -60.47
CA SER A 748 18.20 -36.55 -61.62
C SER A 748 19.60 -36.48 -62.19
#